data_AF-A0A1G0FIY5-F1
#
_entry.id   AF-A0A1G0FIY5-F1
#
_cell.length_a   1.000
_cell.length_b   1.000
_cell.length_c   1.000
_cell.angle_alpha   90.00
_cell.angle_beta   90.00
_cell.angle_gamma   90.00
#
_symmetry.space_group_name_H-M   'P 1'
#
loop_
_entity.id
_entity.type
_entity.pdbx_description
1 polymer ?
#
loop_
_entity_poly.entity_id
_entity_poly.type
_entity_poly.pdbx_seq_one_letter_code
_entity_poly.pdbx_strand_id
1 'polypeptide(L)'
;MSTSTSVPVATPTVPPVPSSTARPALEPNQTLTAALPATVPPPVTPGATPDFPPTPTPTSTSTPSPSAAIRHTAVVERASRAAAAVIAFDQGLTSVPRYWPFGVRFQIVNEVEYSWQWEPALEWSRDGSTYGPVPQQPVVEIPFRLGEARNATGGQAIPPDAFVVIPGTEAPQQGVLYDSSYPARRQTLKGLAVTEVEFVVRATRDADWEGTYYFRLAGRGGRLNGGAPQMIIIAQRPPEPALTSPPAQGASASTFAVAQAESEVNPHQSLVLDTDTCAACHRVHTARAEALGVAASINDICMNCHDGTAANTDVLSEWHDPQVPPNDPEDGIAYSHPLAAGRAGTADDLAGQLERQAACTDCHNPHTLSGQRPSPTSFGWTAAGSLNGATGVTLAPTPYAWKEKIVYEYELCLKCHSAFTQLPSYPRPSQQKTDKLVDIDPTLGGSYHPVAGAGAGGSPELSRSLSGGTLWQFTTGDTVRCVNCHANYRALSGGAQPAASDRLAPHVSRYPSLLIAEYQRSLKPPSSANDYDPGQYQLCFLCHSPAPFADPSGDRRADTRFPMHGYHLNKLYDEYEGSASLSLDIDDPEAGSGNAICSECHFRIHSTRSAANPGDRNNSGLVNFAPNVLPDPESGGGPLWQPNLQTPASGSCTLLCHGQPHSGWGYQD
;
A
#
# COMPACT_ATOMS: atom_id res chain seq x y z
N MET A 1 4.92 -70.24 -20.07
CA MET A 1 3.62 -70.23 -19.38
C MET A 1 3.68 -69.16 -18.31
N SER A 2 3.20 -67.95 -18.61
CA SER A 2 2.99 -66.89 -17.62
C SER A 2 1.70 -66.17 -17.99
N THR A 3 0.71 -66.31 -17.13
CA THR A 3 -0.64 -65.74 -17.26
C THR A 3 -0.63 -64.28 -16.83
N SER A 4 -1.10 -63.41 -17.72
CA SER A 4 -1.41 -62.00 -17.47
C SER A 4 -2.83 -61.90 -16.91
N THR A 5 -2.98 -61.32 -15.73
CA THR A 5 -4.29 -61.06 -15.09
C THR A 5 -4.54 -59.56 -15.12
N SER A 6 -5.43 -59.12 -16.01
CA SER A 6 -5.91 -57.74 -16.07
C SER A 6 -7.09 -57.53 -15.11
N VAL A 7 -6.96 -56.61 -14.17
CA VAL A 7 -8.05 -56.12 -13.31
C VAL A 7 -8.66 -54.87 -13.97
N PRO A 8 -9.99 -54.77 -14.13
CA PRO A 8 -10.61 -53.55 -14.66
C PRO A 8 -10.72 -52.49 -13.57
N VAL A 9 -10.26 -51.27 -13.88
CA VAL A 9 -10.45 -50.07 -13.05
C VAL A 9 -11.85 -49.52 -13.30
N ALA A 10 -12.64 -49.37 -12.23
CA ALA A 10 -13.97 -48.78 -12.27
C ALA A 10 -13.90 -47.26 -12.38
N THR A 11 -14.64 -46.69 -13.33
CA THR A 11 -14.82 -45.25 -13.52
C THR A 11 -15.77 -44.70 -12.44
N PRO A 12 -15.44 -43.60 -11.73
CA PRO A 12 -16.38 -42.99 -10.80
C PRO A 12 -17.44 -42.17 -11.56
N THR A 13 -18.70 -42.54 -11.38
CA THR A 13 -19.88 -41.74 -11.78
C THR A 13 -20.00 -40.50 -10.92
N VAL A 14 -19.95 -39.32 -11.54
CA VAL A 14 -20.24 -38.01 -10.93
C VAL A 14 -21.77 -37.79 -10.96
N PRO A 15 -22.41 -37.43 -9.83
CA PRO A 15 -23.85 -37.13 -9.82
C PRO A 15 -24.16 -35.79 -10.49
N PRO A 16 -25.35 -35.64 -11.11
CA PRO A 16 -25.72 -34.41 -11.82
C PRO A 16 -25.94 -33.25 -10.84
N VAL A 17 -25.38 -32.09 -11.19
CA VAL A 17 -25.58 -30.81 -10.49
C VAL A 17 -26.99 -30.28 -10.79
N PRO A 18 -27.77 -29.82 -9.80
CA PRO A 18 -29.10 -29.28 -10.03
C PRO A 18 -29.05 -27.90 -10.71
N SER A 19 -29.87 -27.75 -11.75
CA SER A 19 -30.09 -26.50 -12.46
C SER A 19 -30.63 -25.41 -11.53
N SER A 20 -29.88 -24.31 -11.38
CA SER A 20 -30.36 -23.12 -10.67
C SER A 20 -31.17 -22.23 -11.63
N THR A 21 -32.38 -21.93 -11.18
CA THR A 21 -33.40 -21.04 -11.74
C THR A 21 -32.93 -19.64 -12.10
N ALA A 22 -33.58 -19.13 -13.14
CA ALA A 22 -33.44 -17.80 -13.74
C ALA A 22 -33.52 -16.62 -12.76
N ARG A 23 -32.70 -15.60 -13.01
CA ARG A 23 -32.85 -14.24 -12.47
C ARG A 23 -33.45 -13.32 -13.54
N PRO A 24 -34.24 -12.30 -13.14
CA PRO A 24 -35.09 -11.52 -14.04
C PRO A 24 -34.32 -10.51 -14.88
N ALA A 25 -34.85 -10.24 -16.07
CA ALA A 25 -34.38 -9.27 -17.04
C ALA A 25 -34.40 -7.84 -16.48
N LEU A 26 -33.32 -7.10 -16.72
CA LEU A 26 -33.27 -5.64 -16.60
C LEU A 26 -33.67 -5.03 -17.94
N GLU A 27 -34.68 -4.17 -17.92
CA GLU A 27 -35.11 -3.35 -19.06
C GLU A 27 -34.08 -2.26 -19.41
N PRO A 28 -34.07 -1.79 -20.67
CA PRO A 28 -33.05 -0.89 -21.20
C PRO A 28 -33.35 0.58 -20.86
N ASN A 29 -32.34 1.28 -20.34
CA ASN A 29 -32.44 2.72 -20.15
C ASN A 29 -32.07 3.46 -21.44
N GLN A 30 -32.90 4.45 -21.77
CA GLN A 30 -32.94 5.14 -23.05
C GLN A 30 -31.80 6.13 -23.24
N THR A 31 -31.39 6.23 -24.50
CA THR A 31 -30.54 7.25 -25.12
C THR A 31 -31.06 8.67 -24.87
N LEU A 32 -30.19 9.60 -24.47
CA LEU A 32 -30.39 11.02 -24.73
C LEU A 32 -29.10 11.67 -25.27
N THR A 33 -29.29 12.35 -26.38
CA THR A 33 -28.31 12.90 -27.30
C THR A 33 -28.04 14.38 -27.01
N ALA A 34 -26.80 14.78 -27.27
CA ALA A 34 -26.31 16.11 -27.69
C ALA A 34 -26.32 17.32 -26.72
N ALA A 35 -25.13 17.95 -26.74
CA ALA A 35 -24.70 19.18 -26.10
C ALA A 35 -25.29 20.46 -26.71
N LEU A 36 -25.34 21.54 -25.91
CA LEU A 36 -25.24 22.94 -26.33
C LEU A 36 -24.71 23.83 -25.16
N PRO A 37 -24.14 25.01 -25.44
CA PRO A 37 -23.16 25.68 -24.58
C PRO A 37 -23.76 26.65 -23.56
N ALA A 38 -23.08 26.85 -22.44
CA ALA A 38 -23.45 27.82 -21.41
C ALA A 38 -22.91 29.22 -21.75
N THR A 39 -23.81 30.14 -22.09
CA THR A 39 -23.58 31.60 -22.04
C THR A 39 -24.09 32.17 -20.71
N VAL A 40 -23.22 32.89 -20.01
CA VAL A 40 -23.50 33.59 -18.74
C VAL A 40 -24.28 34.89 -19.01
N PRO A 41 -25.42 35.15 -18.35
CA PRO A 41 -26.07 36.46 -18.36
C PRO A 41 -25.53 37.40 -17.26
N PRO A 42 -25.53 38.74 -17.48
CA PRO A 42 -25.03 39.73 -16.53
C PRO A 42 -26.00 39.98 -15.36
N PRO A 43 -25.54 40.58 -14.25
CA PRO A 43 -26.34 40.74 -13.04
C PRO A 43 -27.44 41.79 -13.22
N VAL A 44 -28.66 41.41 -12.84
CA VAL A 44 -29.84 42.29 -12.82
C VAL A 44 -29.90 43.00 -11.47
N THR A 45 -29.97 44.34 -11.51
CA THR A 45 -30.21 45.24 -10.38
C THR A 45 -31.63 45.04 -9.83
N PRO A 46 -31.83 44.80 -8.52
CA PRO A 46 -33.18 44.68 -7.95
C PRO A 46 -33.90 46.03 -7.89
N GLY A 47 -35.05 46.10 -8.56
CA GLY A 47 -36.02 47.20 -8.45
C GLY A 47 -36.84 47.14 -7.17
N ALA A 48 -37.31 48.31 -6.75
CA ALA A 48 -38.10 48.54 -5.53
C ALA A 48 -39.40 47.72 -5.50
N THR A 49 -39.69 47.14 -4.33
CA THR A 49 -40.93 46.41 -4.02
C THR A 49 -41.88 47.31 -3.20
N PRO A 50 -43.19 47.31 -3.46
CA PRO A 50 -44.15 48.20 -2.81
C PRO A 50 -44.47 47.81 -1.36
N ASP A 51 -44.64 48.83 -0.51
CA ASP A 51 -45.03 48.74 0.89
C ASP A 51 -46.39 48.06 1.09
N PHE A 52 -46.40 47.00 1.91
CA PHE A 52 -47.60 46.45 2.55
C PHE A 52 -47.55 46.73 4.06
N PRO A 53 -48.69 47.04 4.70
CA PRO A 53 -48.73 47.36 6.12
C PRO A 53 -48.40 46.12 6.99
N PRO A 54 -47.77 46.31 8.16
CA PRO A 54 -47.25 45.21 8.96
C PRO A 54 -48.37 44.36 9.56
N THR A 55 -48.27 43.05 9.34
CA THR A 55 -48.98 42.02 10.10
C THR A 55 -48.45 42.04 11.55
N PRO A 56 -49.30 41.96 12.59
CA PRO A 56 -48.85 41.98 13.97
C PRO A 56 -47.86 40.83 14.24
N THR A 57 -46.63 41.21 14.58
CA THR A 57 -45.55 40.31 14.98
C THR A 57 -46.03 39.45 16.16
N PRO A 58 -46.00 38.11 16.06
CA PRO A 58 -46.19 37.28 17.23
C PRO A 58 -45.06 37.60 18.20
N THR A 59 -45.43 38.02 19.41
CA THR A 59 -44.48 38.27 20.50
C THR A 59 -43.60 37.03 20.64
N SER A 60 -42.35 37.13 20.19
CA SER A 60 -41.33 36.12 20.41
C SER A 60 -41.12 36.06 21.92
N THR A 61 -41.77 35.12 22.57
CA THR A 61 -41.35 34.65 23.88
C THR A 61 -39.91 34.22 23.67
N SER A 62 -38.96 34.98 24.22
CA SER A 62 -37.56 34.58 24.24
C SER A 62 -37.52 33.20 24.88
N THR A 63 -37.33 32.15 24.07
CA THR A 63 -36.95 30.85 24.58
C THR A 63 -35.75 31.13 25.48
N PRO A 64 -35.83 30.90 26.80
CA PRO A 64 -34.72 31.20 27.68
C PRO A 64 -33.51 30.48 27.10
N SER A 65 -32.48 31.24 26.73
CA SER A 65 -31.18 30.66 26.44
C SER A 65 -30.88 29.79 27.65
N PRO A 66 -30.68 28.47 27.51
CA PRO A 66 -30.52 27.56 28.63
C PRO A 66 -29.20 27.88 29.33
N SER A 67 -29.20 28.96 30.11
CA SER A 67 -28.29 29.23 31.21
C SER A 67 -28.75 28.33 32.35
N ALA A 68 -28.72 27.02 32.11
CA ALA A 68 -29.17 26.00 33.03
C ALA A 68 -27.92 25.34 33.63
N ALA A 69 -27.89 25.34 34.95
CA ALA A 69 -26.84 24.79 35.79
C ALA A 69 -26.52 23.34 35.39
N ILE A 70 -25.37 23.14 34.74
CA ILE A 70 -24.83 21.81 34.51
C ILE A 70 -23.68 21.66 35.47
N ARG A 71 -23.90 21.02 36.62
CA ARG A 71 -22.78 20.66 37.47
C ARG A 71 -21.97 19.57 36.78
N HIS A 72 -20.67 19.74 36.78
CA HIS A 72 -19.76 18.67 36.43
C HIS A 72 -18.72 18.50 37.52
N THR A 73 -18.42 17.24 37.82
CA THR A 73 -17.32 16.83 38.70
C THR A 73 -16.36 16.07 37.82
N ALA A 74 -15.07 16.29 38.02
CA ALA A 74 -14.08 15.67 37.16
C ALA A 74 -13.08 14.87 37.97
N VAL A 75 -12.60 13.80 37.34
CA VAL A 75 -11.71 12.82 37.92
C VAL A 75 -10.62 12.57 36.89
N VAL A 76 -9.37 12.59 37.33
CA VAL A 76 -8.24 12.24 36.48
C VAL A 76 -7.70 10.90 36.96
N GLU A 77 -7.57 9.94 36.04
CA GLU A 77 -7.08 8.61 36.35
C GLU A 77 -5.91 8.19 35.46
N ARG A 78 -5.01 7.37 36.02
CA ARG A 78 -3.94 6.75 35.22
C ARG A 78 -4.54 5.60 34.42
N ALA A 79 -4.44 5.65 33.11
CA ALA A 79 -4.81 4.54 32.24
C ALA A 79 -3.81 3.37 32.43
N SER A 80 -4.08 2.44 33.36
CA SER A 80 -3.24 1.26 33.59
C SER A 80 -3.95 -0.04 33.19
N ARG A 81 -3.16 -1.09 32.89
CA ARG A 81 -3.59 -2.35 32.28
C ARG A 81 -4.47 -3.28 33.15
N ALA A 82 -4.72 -2.98 34.43
CA ALA A 82 -5.31 -4.00 35.33
C ALA A 82 -6.14 -3.52 36.54
N ALA A 83 -6.50 -2.25 36.72
CA ALA A 83 -7.31 -1.88 37.89
C ALA A 83 -8.15 -0.61 37.74
N ALA A 84 -9.35 -0.66 38.34
CA ALA A 84 -10.11 0.50 38.79
C ALA A 84 -9.34 1.17 39.96
N ALA A 85 -8.47 2.11 39.63
CA ALA A 85 -7.88 3.00 40.62
C ALA A 85 -8.53 4.37 40.47
N VAL A 86 -9.75 4.50 40.98
CA VAL A 86 -10.38 5.79 41.23
C VAL A 86 -9.51 6.53 42.24
N ILE A 87 -8.83 7.58 41.80
CA ILE A 87 -8.22 8.56 42.70
C ILE A 87 -9.36 9.41 43.25
N ALA A 88 -9.25 9.79 44.53
CA ALA A 88 -10.26 10.58 45.23
C ALA A 88 -10.69 11.84 44.45
N PHE A 89 -11.98 12.16 44.52
CA PHE A 89 -12.63 13.29 43.85
C PHE A 89 -11.88 14.62 44.09
N ASP A 90 -11.77 15.44 43.04
CA ASP A 90 -11.17 16.77 43.06
C ASP A 90 -9.72 16.86 43.56
N GLN A 91 -9.00 15.73 43.64
CA GLN A 91 -7.57 15.74 43.88
C GLN A 91 -6.82 15.78 42.55
N GLY A 92 -5.97 16.79 42.40
CA GLY A 92 -5.13 16.90 41.21
C GLY A 92 -4.23 15.68 41.04
N LEU A 93 -4.05 15.21 39.80
CA LEU A 93 -3.19 14.08 39.51
C LEU A 93 -1.73 14.53 39.51
N THR A 94 -0.97 14.14 40.53
CA THR A 94 0.46 14.47 40.61
C THR A 94 1.33 13.37 40.01
N SER A 95 2.55 13.73 39.64
CA SER A 95 3.56 12.82 39.09
C SER A 95 3.07 12.08 37.83
N VAL A 96 2.38 12.78 36.92
CA VAL A 96 1.96 12.22 35.63
C VAL A 96 3.18 12.01 34.74
N PRO A 97 3.50 10.78 34.30
CA PRO A 97 4.61 10.58 33.37
C PRO A 97 4.32 11.29 32.05
N ARG A 98 5.24 12.15 31.58
CA ARG A 98 5.06 13.02 30.39
C ARG A 98 4.57 12.27 29.13
N TYR A 99 4.93 11.00 28.95
CA TYR A 99 4.61 10.24 27.74
C TYR A 99 3.57 9.13 27.94
N TRP A 100 2.96 9.05 29.13
CA TRP A 100 1.92 8.06 29.40
C TRP A 100 0.54 8.65 29.08
N PRO A 101 -0.36 7.90 28.42
CA PRO A 101 -1.74 8.32 28.32
C PRO A 101 -2.40 8.32 29.70
N PHE A 102 -3.29 9.28 29.94
CA PHE A 102 -4.13 9.34 31.13
C PHE A 102 -5.56 9.72 30.73
N GLY A 103 -6.54 9.28 31.53
CA GLY A 103 -7.94 9.60 31.32
C GLY A 103 -8.30 10.88 32.08
N VAL A 104 -8.95 11.82 31.40
CA VAL A 104 -9.62 12.97 32.04
C VAL A 104 -11.11 12.73 31.90
N ARG A 105 -11.75 12.35 33.01
CA ARG A 105 -13.16 12.00 33.06
C ARG A 105 -13.98 13.10 33.71
N PHE A 106 -15.16 13.38 33.16
CA PHE A 106 -16.12 14.35 33.67
C PHE A 106 -17.47 13.65 33.85
N GLN A 107 -18.04 13.73 35.03
CA GLN A 107 -19.46 13.51 35.23
C GLN A 107 -20.22 14.79 34.88
N ILE A 108 -21.29 14.67 34.11
CA ILE A 108 -22.17 15.77 33.73
C ILE A 108 -23.58 15.50 34.23
N VAL A 109 -24.15 16.46 34.95
CA VAL A 109 -25.52 16.43 35.43
C VAL A 109 -26.37 17.43 34.66
N ASN A 110 -27.48 16.99 34.08
CA ASN A 110 -28.48 17.87 33.50
C ASN A 110 -29.56 18.21 34.52
N GLU A 111 -29.47 19.38 35.16
CA GLU A 111 -30.37 19.78 36.25
C GLU A 111 -31.74 20.29 35.78
N VAL A 112 -31.97 20.38 34.46
CA VAL A 112 -33.27 20.79 33.91
C VAL A 112 -34.08 19.59 33.45
N GLU A 113 -35.40 19.76 33.41
CA GLU A 113 -36.34 18.70 33.06
C GLU A 113 -36.36 18.34 31.56
N TYR A 114 -35.73 19.14 30.70
CA TYR A 114 -35.68 18.89 29.26
C TYR A 114 -34.31 18.37 28.81
N SER A 115 -34.31 17.64 27.70
CA SER A 115 -33.09 17.11 27.10
C SER A 115 -32.17 18.23 26.61
N TRP A 116 -30.88 18.10 26.89
CA TRP A 116 -29.83 19.03 26.47
C TRP A 116 -28.95 18.38 25.39
N GLN A 117 -28.73 19.10 24.29
CA GLN A 117 -27.80 18.68 23.22
C GLN A 117 -26.51 19.48 23.29
N TRP A 118 -25.37 18.79 23.22
CA TRP A 118 -24.05 19.41 23.30
C TRP A 118 -22.99 18.59 22.59
N GLU A 119 -21.85 19.20 22.28
CA GLU A 119 -20.72 18.54 21.62
C GLU A 119 -19.52 18.69 22.56
N PRO A 120 -19.11 17.62 23.28
CA PRO A 120 -18.08 17.71 24.30
C PRO A 120 -16.73 18.16 23.71
N ALA A 121 -16.02 19.04 24.39
CA ALA A 121 -14.66 19.43 24.01
C ALA A 121 -13.78 19.49 25.25
N LEU A 122 -12.52 19.09 25.10
CA LEU A 122 -11.52 19.21 26.15
C LEU A 122 -10.64 20.44 25.90
N GLU A 123 -10.53 21.29 26.92
CA GLU A 123 -9.62 22.42 26.92
C GLU A 123 -8.57 22.26 28.01
N TRP A 124 -7.38 22.83 27.79
CA TRP A 124 -6.28 22.82 28.73
C TRP A 124 -5.80 24.26 29.01
N SER A 125 -5.15 24.46 30.16
CA SER A 125 -4.56 25.73 30.59
C SER A 125 -3.30 25.51 31.42
N ARG A 126 -2.33 26.41 31.32
CA ARG A 126 -1.09 26.40 32.14
C ARG A 126 -1.25 27.20 33.44
N ASP A 127 -2.13 28.20 33.46
CA ASP A 127 -2.32 29.13 34.57
C ASP A 127 -3.69 28.96 35.26
N GLY A 128 -4.53 28.08 34.73
CA GLY A 128 -5.90 27.85 35.20
C GLY A 128 -6.89 28.94 34.78
N SER A 129 -6.46 29.93 33.99
CA SER A 129 -7.26 31.10 33.61
C SER A 129 -7.49 31.20 32.10
N THR A 130 -6.45 30.95 31.30
CA THR A 130 -6.50 31.01 29.83
C THR A 130 -6.51 29.60 29.27
N TYR A 131 -7.58 29.24 28.56
CA TYR A 131 -7.81 27.88 28.06
C TYR A 131 -7.77 27.84 26.54
N GLY A 132 -7.10 26.82 26.01
CA GLY A 132 -7.10 26.47 24.59
C GLY A 132 -7.57 25.03 24.37
N PRO A 133 -7.96 24.68 23.14
CA PRO A 133 -8.39 23.32 22.82
C PRO A 133 -7.23 22.33 22.95
N VAL A 134 -7.53 21.09 23.35
CA VAL A 134 -6.61 19.95 23.23
C VAL A 134 -6.74 19.37 21.81
N PRO A 135 -5.72 19.53 20.93
CA PRO A 135 -5.80 19.05 19.55
C PRO A 135 -5.75 17.53 19.44
N GLN A 136 -6.22 16.97 18.32
CA GLN A 136 -6.11 15.54 18.02
C GLN A 136 -4.65 15.12 17.72
N GLN A 137 -3.93 15.98 16.98
CA GLN A 137 -2.54 15.75 16.60
C GLN A 137 -1.59 16.63 17.43
N PRO A 138 -0.32 16.23 17.61
CA PRO A 138 0.67 17.09 18.25
C PRO A 138 0.83 18.40 17.47
N VAL A 139 0.72 19.53 18.17
CA VAL A 139 1.00 20.87 17.62
C VAL A 139 2.15 21.45 18.42
N VAL A 140 3.11 22.09 17.73
CA VAL A 140 4.26 22.74 18.37
C VAL A 140 3.76 23.78 19.38
N GLU A 141 4.40 23.82 20.55
CA GLU A 141 4.04 24.69 21.70
C GLU A 141 2.73 24.34 22.41
N ILE A 142 2.03 23.28 21.99
CA ILE A 142 0.86 22.76 22.71
C ILE A 142 1.28 21.56 23.56
N PRO A 143 1.19 21.63 24.91
CA PRO A 143 1.69 20.62 25.83
C PRO A 143 0.86 19.33 25.83
N PHE A 144 -0.33 19.30 25.25
CA PHE A 144 -1.19 18.12 25.24
C PHE A 144 -1.82 17.87 23.87
N ARG A 145 -2.16 16.60 23.63
CA ARG A 145 -3.04 16.16 22.55
C ARG A 145 -3.96 15.05 23.04
N LEU A 146 -5.01 14.76 22.28
CA LEU A 146 -5.77 13.53 22.46
C LEU A 146 -4.87 12.32 22.11
N GLY A 147 -4.93 11.30 22.96
CA GLY A 147 -4.19 10.05 22.80
C GLY A 147 -5.08 8.93 22.26
N GLU A 148 -4.45 7.84 21.85
CA GLU A 148 -5.15 6.59 21.53
C GLU A 148 -5.49 5.84 22.82
N ALA A 149 -6.72 5.38 22.95
CA ALA A 149 -7.11 4.49 24.03
C ALA A 149 -6.51 3.10 23.76
N ARG A 150 -5.58 2.64 24.61
CA ARG A 150 -4.91 1.34 24.40
C ARG A 150 -5.81 0.13 24.63
N ASN A 151 -6.91 0.29 25.38
CA ASN A 151 -7.78 -0.79 25.83
C ASN A 151 -9.27 -0.52 25.55
N ALA A 152 -9.58 0.54 24.81
CA ALA A 152 -10.94 0.93 24.47
C ALA A 152 -10.93 1.48 23.05
N THR A 153 -12.04 1.35 22.33
CA THR A 153 -12.19 1.98 21.01
C THR A 153 -12.82 3.35 21.20
N GLY A 154 -12.37 4.37 20.46
CA GLY A 154 -13.05 5.66 20.44
C GLY A 154 -14.56 5.50 20.17
N GLY A 155 -15.39 6.16 21.00
CA GLY A 155 -16.85 5.99 20.99
C GLY A 155 -17.36 4.81 21.82
N GLN A 156 -16.49 4.05 22.50
CA GLN A 156 -16.90 3.04 23.46
C GLN A 156 -17.78 3.66 24.55
N ALA A 157 -18.86 2.97 24.84
CA ALA A 157 -19.84 3.43 25.78
C ALA A 157 -19.40 3.11 27.22
N ILE A 158 -19.49 4.10 28.11
CA ILE A 158 -19.20 3.94 29.54
C ILE A 158 -20.52 3.55 30.22
N PRO A 159 -20.67 2.31 30.70
CA PRO A 159 -21.93 1.89 31.28
C PRO A 159 -22.15 2.58 32.65
N PRO A 160 -23.41 2.84 33.05
CA PRO A 160 -23.74 3.52 34.31
C PRO A 160 -23.09 2.94 35.59
N ASP A 161 -22.87 1.63 35.62
CA ASP A 161 -22.23 0.93 36.74
C ASP A 161 -20.70 1.16 36.82
N ALA A 162 -20.10 1.71 35.76
CA ALA A 162 -18.71 2.16 35.73
C ALA A 162 -18.55 3.65 36.09
N PHE A 163 -19.64 4.34 36.44
CA PHE A 163 -19.58 5.76 36.80
C PHE A 163 -18.83 5.94 38.12
N VAL A 164 -17.85 6.83 38.09
CA VAL A 164 -16.92 7.07 39.20
C VAL A 164 -17.60 7.82 40.34
N VAL A 165 -18.60 8.66 40.02
CA VAL A 165 -19.33 9.48 40.97
C VAL A 165 -20.81 9.06 40.95
N ILE A 166 -21.44 8.71 42.07
CA ILE A 166 -22.92 8.73 42.16
C ILE A 166 -23.33 9.17 43.57
N PRO A 167 -24.02 10.32 43.72
CA PRO A 167 -24.99 10.42 44.80
C PRO A 167 -26.22 11.30 44.46
N GLY A 168 -26.77 11.20 43.24
CA GLY A 168 -27.99 11.93 42.84
C GLY A 168 -29.21 11.02 42.67
N THR A 169 -30.44 11.54 42.82
CA THR A 169 -31.70 10.87 42.49
C THR A 169 -31.97 10.79 40.98
N GLU A 170 -30.97 11.08 40.17
CA GLU A 170 -31.04 11.27 38.73
C GLU A 170 -30.84 9.95 37.99
N ALA A 171 -31.49 9.79 36.84
CA ALA A 171 -31.38 8.56 36.06
C ALA A 171 -30.06 8.54 35.27
N PRO A 172 -29.16 7.58 35.49
CA PRO A 172 -27.91 7.55 34.75
C PRO A 172 -28.15 7.18 33.28
N GLN A 173 -27.51 7.93 32.39
CA GLN A 173 -27.47 7.71 30.96
C GLN A 173 -26.05 7.32 30.57
N GLN A 174 -25.92 6.25 29.78
CA GLN A 174 -24.66 5.75 29.25
C GLN A 174 -23.72 6.87 28.76
N GLY A 175 -22.48 6.82 29.25
CA GLY A 175 -21.41 7.75 28.93
C GLY A 175 -20.63 7.37 27.68
N VAL A 176 -19.62 8.17 27.33
CA VAL A 176 -18.83 7.98 26.09
C VAL A 176 -17.35 8.29 26.32
N LEU A 177 -16.48 7.43 25.80
CA LEU A 177 -15.04 7.63 25.74
C LEU A 177 -14.63 8.26 24.39
N TYR A 178 -13.79 9.30 24.45
CA TYR A 178 -13.25 10.03 23.32
C TYR A 178 -11.72 9.87 23.25
N ASP A 179 -11.20 9.63 22.05
CA ASP A 179 -9.78 9.45 21.76
C ASP A 179 -9.39 10.17 20.44
N SER A 180 -8.14 10.03 20.01
CA SER A 180 -7.66 10.65 18.76
C SER A 180 -8.34 10.15 17.48
N SER A 181 -8.96 8.96 17.51
CA SER A 181 -9.65 8.36 16.35
C SER A 181 -11.13 8.75 16.28
N TYR A 182 -11.70 9.29 17.37
CA TYR A 182 -13.12 9.60 17.47
C TYR A 182 -13.35 11.06 17.89
N PRO A 183 -13.47 12.00 16.93
CA PRO A 183 -13.80 13.39 17.24
C PRO A 183 -15.12 13.45 18.01
N ALA A 184 -15.19 14.37 18.96
CA ALA A 184 -16.37 14.47 19.80
C ALA A 184 -17.62 14.75 18.98
N ARG A 185 -18.60 13.86 19.09
CA ARG A 185 -19.90 13.99 18.43
C ARG A 185 -20.92 14.63 19.36
N ARG A 186 -21.95 15.23 18.77
CA ARG A 186 -23.10 15.76 19.49
C ARG A 186 -23.78 14.66 20.32
N GLN A 187 -23.91 14.90 21.61
CA GLN A 187 -24.60 14.07 22.59
C GLN A 187 -25.95 14.69 22.97
N THR A 188 -26.90 13.85 23.36
CA THR A 188 -28.15 14.28 23.99
C THR A 188 -28.19 13.73 25.41
N LEU A 189 -28.24 14.59 26.41
CA LEU A 189 -28.41 14.22 27.82
C LEU A 189 -29.87 14.48 28.21
N LYS A 190 -30.60 13.45 28.63
CA LYS A 190 -32.01 13.61 29.07
C LYS A 190 -32.13 14.57 30.25
N GLY A 191 -33.32 15.15 30.43
CA GLY A 191 -33.58 16.00 31.60
C GLY A 191 -33.45 15.22 32.90
N LEU A 192 -32.86 15.83 33.94
CA LEU A 192 -32.58 15.21 35.24
C LEU A 192 -31.77 13.91 35.14
N ALA A 193 -30.91 13.81 34.13
CA ALA A 193 -30.04 12.66 33.90
C ALA A 193 -28.57 13.01 34.15
N VAL A 194 -27.80 11.98 34.50
CA VAL A 194 -26.35 12.05 34.70
C VAL A 194 -25.63 11.20 33.66
N THR A 195 -24.48 11.64 33.17
CA THR A 195 -23.64 10.87 32.25
C THR A 195 -22.16 11.11 32.54
N GLU A 196 -21.27 10.30 31.98
CA GLU A 196 -19.83 10.52 32.04
C GLU A 196 -19.23 10.64 30.64
N VAL A 197 -18.26 11.54 30.49
CA VAL A 197 -17.39 11.59 29.31
C VAL A 197 -15.96 11.46 29.74
N GLU A 198 -15.17 10.67 28.99
CA GLU A 198 -13.75 10.52 29.23
C GLU A 198 -12.97 10.92 27.98
N PHE A 199 -11.89 11.66 28.18
CA PHE A 199 -10.90 11.95 27.14
C PHE A 199 -9.59 11.28 27.48
N VAL A 200 -9.04 10.51 26.54
CA VAL A 200 -7.67 10.03 26.65
C VAL A 200 -6.72 11.13 26.20
N VAL A 201 -5.84 11.57 27.11
CA VAL A 201 -4.90 12.68 26.89
C VAL A 201 -3.48 12.16 26.98
N ARG A 202 -2.59 12.77 26.18
CA ARG A 202 -1.15 12.53 26.25
C ARG A 202 -0.40 13.85 26.28
N ALA A 203 0.55 13.98 27.21
CA ALA A 203 1.48 15.11 27.20
C ALA A 203 2.43 15.00 26.00
N THR A 204 2.75 16.15 25.41
CA THR A 204 3.72 16.29 24.32
C THR A 204 5.10 16.63 24.89
N ARG A 205 6.08 16.84 24.01
CA ARG A 205 7.41 17.32 24.42
C ARG A 205 7.37 18.73 25.05
N ASP A 206 6.32 19.50 24.76
CA ASP A 206 6.17 20.90 25.15
C ASP A 206 5.53 21.08 26.55
N ALA A 207 5.11 19.97 27.21
CA ALA A 207 4.61 19.98 28.58
C ALA A 207 5.73 19.96 29.60
N ASP A 208 6.11 21.09 30.21
CA ASP A 208 7.19 21.20 31.20
C ASP A 208 7.15 20.13 32.30
N TRP A 209 8.33 19.60 32.64
CA TRP A 209 8.48 18.71 33.79
C TRP A 209 8.10 19.48 35.06
N GLU A 210 7.42 18.82 36.00
CA GLU A 210 6.81 19.49 37.17
C GLU A 210 5.82 20.61 36.83
N GLY A 211 5.46 20.78 35.56
CA GLY A 211 4.47 21.76 35.12
C GLY A 211 3.09 21.39 35.63
N THR A 212 2.40 22.39 36.18
CA THR A 212 0.99 22.30 36.57
C THR A 212 0.10 22.68 35.40
N TYR A 213 -0.88 21.85 35.11
CA TYR A 213 -1.83 22.07 34.02
C TYR A 213 -3.26 21.81 34.48
N TYR A 214 -4.20 22.50 33.86
CA TYR A 214 -5.60 22.49 34.22
C TYR A 214 -6.44 22.06 33.03
N PHE A 215 -7.35 21.11 33.21
CA PHE A 215 -8.28 20.65 32.20
C PHE A 215 -9.71 21.03 32.56
N ARG A 216 -10.49 21.40 31.56
CA ARG A 216 -11.92 21.62 31.74
C ARG A 216 -12.70 21.11 30.55
N LEU A 217 -13.98 20.85 30.81
CA LEU A 217 -14.95 20.46 29.81
C LEU A 217 -15.61 21.72 29.22
N ALA A 218 -15.68 21.76 27.89
CA ALA A 218 -16.34 22.80 27.12
C ALA A 218 -17.36 22.20 26.14
N GLY A 219 -18.21 23.05 25.59
CA GLY A 219 -19.06 22.73 24.45
C GLY A 219 -18.83 23.67 23.26
N ARG A 220 -19.46 23.40 22.12
CA ARG A 220 -19.38 24.24 20.90
C ARG A 220 -19.84 25.70 21.06
N GLY A 221 -20.39 26.08 22.22
CA GLY A 221 -20.78 27.45 22.59
C GLY A 221 -19.92 28.08 23.70
N GLY A 222 -18.81 27.45 24.09
CA GLY A 222 -17.93 27.92 25.16
C GLY A 222 -17.99 27.04 26.42
N ARG A 223 -17.48 27.60 27.53
CA ARG A 223 -17.36 26.93 28.82
C ARG A 223 -18.73 26.50 29.36
N LEU A 224 -18.83 25.26 29.86
CA LEU A 224 -19.97 24.83 30.66
C LEU A 224 -19.90 25.48 32.05
N ASN A 225 -21.03 26.00 32.54
CA ASN A 225 -21.11 26.57 33.89
C ASN A 225 -20.80 25.50 34.95
N GLY A 226 -20.19 25.86 36.08
CA GLY A 226 -19.84 24.91 37.15
C GLY A 226 -18.48 24.22 36.96
N GLY A 227 -18.14 23.34 37.91
CA GLY A 227 -16.93 22.50 37.95
C GLY A 227 -15.61 23.25 38.18
N ALA A 228 -14.80 22.76 39.13
CA ALA A 228 -13.40 23.18 39.23
C ALA A 228 -12.61 22.50 38.09
N PRO A 229 -11.69 23.21 37.42
CA PRO A 229 -10.82 22.58 36.44
C PRO A 229 -9.95 21.53 37.14
N GLN A 230 -9.67 20.43 36.43
CA GLN A 230 -8.85 19.36 36.95
C GLN A 230 -7.38 19.68 36.81
N MET A 231 -6.69 19.69 37.94
CA MET A 231 -5.26 19.94 37.99
C MET A 231 -4.49 18.65 37.74
N ILE A 232 -3.44 18.72 36.93
CA ILE A 232 -2.40 17.69 36.88
C ILE A 232 -1.03 18.33 37.08
N ILE A 233 -0.07 17.56 37.60
CA ILE A 233 1.33 17.93 37.71
C ILE A 233 2.16 16.87 36.99
N ILE A 234 2.91 17.27 35.96
CA ILE A 234 3.83 16.37 35.26
C ILE A 234 4.93 15.92 36.23
N ALA A 235 5.35 14.66 36.14
CA ALA A 235 6.40 14.10 36.99
C ALA A 235 7.69 14.92 36.93
N GLN A 236 8.57 14.71 37.91
CA GLN A 236 9.93 15.24 37.84
C GLN A 236 10.65 14.67 36.62
N ARG A 237 11.53 15.47 36.02
CA ARG A 237 12.41 14.99 34.96
C ARG A 237 13.26 13.85 35.54
N PRO A 238 13.26 12.65 34.92
CA PRO A 238 14.19 11.60 35.33
C PRO A 238 15.62 12.16 35.29
N PRO A 239 16.48 11.83 36.27
CA PRO A 239 17.85 12.31 36.29
C PRO A 239 18.50 11.98 34.94
N GLU A 240 19.10 12.98 34.31
CA GLU A 240 19.88 12.74 33.09
C GLU A 240 20.98 11.74 33.43
N PRO A 241 21.20 10.70 32.60
CA PRO A 241 22.32 9.79 32.80
C PRO A 241 23.58 10.64 32.87
N ALA A 242 24.33 10.52 33.96
CA ALA A 242 25.60 11.20 34.07
C ALA A 242 26.44 10.79 32.86
N LEU A 243 26.73 11.75 31.97
CA LEU A 243 27.69 11.54 30.90
C LEU A 243 29.01 11.23 31.59
N THR A 244 29.34 9.94 31.71
CA THR A 244 30.68 9.54 32.12
C THR A 244 31.60 10.09 31.05
N SER A 245 32.44 11.05 31.43
CA SER A 245 33.43 11.60 30.52
C SER A 245 34.23 10.42 29.97
N PRO A 246 34.39 10.30 28.64
CA PRO A 246 35.20 9.24 28.08
C PRO A 246 36.59 9.33 28.72
N PRO A 247 37.22 8.18 29.07
CA PRO A 247 38.53 8.19 29.71
C PRO A 247 39.49 9.02 28.88
N ALA A 248 40.13 9.99 29.53
CA ALA A 248 41.08 10.90 28.90
C ALA A 248 42.17 10.09 28.17
N GLN A 249 42.07 9.99 26.85
CA GLN A 249 43.13 9.44 26.04
C GLN A 249 44.27 10.46 26.01
N GLY A 250 45.42 10.05 26.55
CA GLY A 250 46.63 10.85 26.60
C GLY A 250 47.06 11.28 25.21
N ALA A 251 47.34 12.58 25.08
CA ALA A 251 47.91 13.17 23.89
C ALA A 251 49.28 12.55 23.59
N SER A 252 49.39 11.84 22.47
CA SER A 252 50.66 11.64 21.76
C SER A 252 50.43 12.01 20.31
N ALA A 253 51.03 13.13 19.91
CA ALA A 253 51.10 13.57 18.54
C ALA A 253 51.90 12.54 17.73
N SER A 254 51.22 11.81 16.86
CA SER A 254 51.83 11.09 15.76
C SER A 254 50.95 11.28 14.52
N THR A 255 51.62 11.70 13.46
CA THR A 255 51.18 11.80 12.07
C THR A 255 49.91 11.02 11.74
N PHE A 256 48.89 11.74 11.29
CA PHE A 256 47.67 11.21 10.68
C PHE A 256 48.00 10.43 9.41
N ALA A 257 48.35 9.16 9.57
CA ALA A 257 47.90 8.14 8.64
C ALA A 257 46.43 7.88 8.99
N VAL A 258 45.55 8.02 8.00
CA VAL A 258 44.13 7.66 8.10
C VAL A 258 44.05 6.14 8.25
N ALA A 259 44.25 5.65 9.47
CA ALA A 259 43.79 4.33 9.86
C ALA A 259 42.29 4.48 10.11
N GLN A 260 41.49 4.02 9.15
CA GLN A 260 40.08 3.72 9.38
C GLN A 260 40.02 2.79 10.59
N ALA A 261 39.50 3.29 11.71
CA ALA A 261 39.28 2.48 12.89
C ALA A 261 38.20 1.44 12.55
N GLU A 262 38.63 0.20 12.35
CA GLU A 262 37.81 -0.99 12.16
C GLU A 262 37.01 -1.28 13.44
N SER A 263 35.94 -0.53 13.65
CA SER A 263 34.77 -0.92 14.42
C SER A 263 33.66 0.08 14.08
N GLU A 264 33.38 0.24 12.78
CA GLU A 264 32.09 0.74 12.35
C GLU A 264 31.05 -0.23 12.92
N VAL A 265 30.41 0.19 14.00
CA VAL A 265 29.21 -0.43 14.53
C VAL A 265 28.18 -0.35 13.40
N ASN A 266 28.17 -1.38 12.56
CA ASN A 266 27.26 -1.47 11.44
C ASN A 266 25.90 -1.87 12.01
N PRO A 267 24.91 -0.95 12.05
CA PRO A 267 23.61 -1.25 12.64
C PRO A 267 22.81 -2.29 11.84
N HIS A 268 23.34 -2.77 10.70
CA HIS A 268 22.73 -3.75 9.81
C HIS A 268 23.40 -5.13 9.84
N GLN A 269 24.43 -5.33 10.67
CA GLN A 269 24.97 -6.67 10.93
C GLN A 269 24.30 -7.29 12.15
N SER A 270 24.54 -8.57 12.38
CA SER A 270 24.11 -9.28 13.59
C SER A 270 24.52 -8.45 14.81
N LEU A 271 23.56 -7.71 15.37
CA LEU A 271 23.81 -6.74 16.42
C LEU A 271 24.48 -7.48 17.57
N VAL A 272 25.76 -7.18 17.82
CA VAL A 272 26.26 -7.35 19.17
C VAL A 272 25.42 -6.38 19.98
N LEU A 273 24.56 -6.90 20.85
CA LEU A 273 23.59 -6.12 21.62
C LEU A 273 24.33 -5.29 22.70
N ASP A 274 25.17 -4.35 22.26
CA ASP A 274 25.75 -3.32 23.10
C ASP A 274 24.93 -2.03 23.03
N THR A 275 25.19 -1.15 23.98
CA THR A 275 24.40 0.07 24.16
C THR A 275 24.63 1.08 23.04
N ASP A 276 25.83 1.11 22.46
CA ASP A 276 26.20 2.08 21.42
C ASP A 276 25.49 1.76 20.10
N THR A 277 25.39 0.48 19.74
CA THR A 277 24.62 0.03 18.58
C THR A 277 23.14 0.36 18.72
N CYS A 278 22.56 0.14 19.90
CA CYS A 278 21.18 0.52 20.18
C CYS A 278 21.00 2.06 20.13
N ALA A 279 22.00 2.82 20.59
CA ALA A 279 21.96 4.28 20.67
C ALA A 279 21.97 5.00 19.31
N ALA A 280 22.35 4.29 18.24
CA ALA A 280 22.27 4.76 16.86
C ALA A 280 20.82 5.00 16.44
N CYS A 281 19.89 4.13 16.85
CA CYS A 281 18.47 4.20 16.49
C CYS A 281 17.58 4.70 17.63
N HIS A 282 17.93 4.36 18.88
CA HIS A 282 17.14 4.65 20.08
C HIS A 282 17.85 5.62 21.02
N ARG A 283 17.19 6.67 21.51
CA ARG A 283 17.74 7.54 22.57
C ARG A 283 16.69 7.93 23.60
N VAL A 284 16.79 7.39 24.81
CA VAL A 284 15.79 7.56 25.88
C VAL A 284 15.44 9.03 26.17
N HIS A 285 16.43 9.93 26.23
CA HIS A 285 16.23 11.32 26.65
C HIS A 285 16.17 12.34 25.51
N THR A 286 16.56 11.96 24.29
CA THR A 286 16.53 12.84 23.11
C THR A 286 15.74 12.24 21.95
N ALA A 287 14.93 11.21 22.21
CA ALA A 287 14.05 10.63 21.23
C ALA A 287 13.09 11.69 20.69
N ARG A 288 12.88 11.64 19.38
CA ARG A 288 11.95 12.50 18.65
C ARG A 288 10.62 11.80 18.37
N ALA A 289 10.59 10.46 18.41
CA ALA A 289 9.41 9.65 18.11
C ALA A 289 9.03 8.68 19.24
N GLU A 290 7.93 7.95 19.02
CA GLU A 290 7.52 6.82 19.87
C GLU A 290 8.60 5.71 19.89
N ALA A 291 8.56 4.84 20.90
CA ALA A 291 9.55 3.77 21.09
C ALA A 291 11.02 4.25 21.18
N LEU A 292 11.23 5.50 21.61
CA LEU A 292 12.54 6.11 21.82
C LEU A 292 13.34 6.36 20.54
N GLY A 293 12.70 6.44 19.36
CA GLY A 293 13.39 6.68 18.09
C GLY A 293 14.05 8.07 18.01
N VAL A 294 15.26 8.14 17.45
CA VAL A 294 16.03 9.39 17.32
C VAL A 294 15.50 10.36 16.26
N ALA A 295 14.75 9.86 15.28
CA ALA A 295 14.11 10.66 14.23
C ALA A 295 12.58 10.59 14.35
N ALA A 296 11.87 11.41 13.57
CA ALA A 296 10.41 11.56 13.66
C ALA A 296 9.65 10.36 13.07
N SER A 297 10.21 9.72 12.04
CA SER A 297 9.71 8.47 11.46
C SER A 297 10.84 7.44 11.34
N ILE A 298 10.46 6.17 11.14
CA ILE A 298 11.44 5.10 10.92
C ILE A 298 12.21 5.30 9.61
N ASN A 299 11.57 5.83 8.56
CA ASN A 299 12.22 6.14 7.30
C ASN A 299 13.29 7.23 7.51
N ASP A 300 12.99 8.26 8.32
CA ASP A 300 13.99 9.29 8.66
C ASP A 300 15.17 8.69 9.43
N ILE A 301 14.95 7.70 10.31
CA ILE A 301 16.04 7.00 11.02
C ILE A 301 16.94 6.30 9.99
N CYS A 302 16.35 5.55 9.05
CA CYS A 302 17.10 4.86 8.00
C CYS A 302 17.88 5.86 7.12
N MET A 303 17.25 6.96 6.73
CA MET A 303 17.86 7.95 5.84
C MET A 303 18.97 8.78 6.49
N ASN A 304 18.99 8.93 7.82
CA ASN A 304 20.13 9.56 8.50
C ASN A 304 21.46 8.83 8.29
N CYS A 305 21.42 7.54 7.93
CA CYS A 305 22.63 6.78 7.59
C CYS A 305 22.76 6.55 6.10
N HIS A 306 21.63 6.37 5.41
CA HIS A 306 21.58 6.01 3.99
C HIS A 306 21.45 7.20 3.03
N ASP A 307 21.82 8.39 3.47
CA ASP A 307 21.94 9.61 2.65
C ASP A 307 23.34 9.77 2.00
N GLY A 308 24.16 8.72 2.06
CA GLY A 308 25.53 8.72 1.56
C GLY A 308 26.58 9.25 2.54
N THR A 309 26.19 9.63 3.77
CA THR A 309 27.14 10.19 4.75
C THR A 309 27.67 9.19 5.78
N ALA A 310 26.90 8.16 6.16
CA ALA A 310 27.30 7.22 7.22
C ALA A 310 27.27 5.74 6.82
N ALA A 311 26.40 5.34 5.88
CA ALA A 311 26.38 3.98 5.36
C ALA A 311 27.15 3.86 4.04
N ASN A 312 27.60 2.65 3.73
CA ASN A 312 28.20 2.32 2.42
C ASN A 312 27.21 2.36 1.24
N THR A 313 25.95 2.73 1.50
CA THR A 313 24.91 2.88 0.48
C THR A 313 24.24 4.25 0.61
N ASP A 314 24.12 4.93 -0.52
CA ASP A 314 23.39 6.19 -0.67
C ASP A 314 22.03 5.91 -1.32
N VAL A 315 21.11 5.43 -0.48
CA VAL A 315 19.76 5.06 -0.89
C VAL A 315 18.97 6.33 -1.23
N LEU A 316 19.20 7.44 -0.53
CA LEU A 316 18.53 8.71 -0.79
C LEU A 316 18.79 9.23 -2.21
N SER A 317 20.02 9.07 -2.71
CA SER A 317 20.36 9.45 -4.09
C SER A 317 19.60 8.68 -5.17
N GLU A 318 19.05 7.51 -4.84
CA GLU A 318 18.20 6.75 -5.75
C GLU A 318 16.84 7.45 -5.91
N TRP A 319 16.21 7.90 -4.81
CA TRP A 319 14.93 8.64 -4.85
C TRP A 319 15.06 10.04 -5.42
N HIS A 320 16.24 10.66 -5.33
CA HIS A 320 16.53 11.97 -5.92
C HIS A 320 17.21 11.88 -7.30
N ASP A 321 17.27 10.70 -7.90
CA ASP A 321 17.81 10.54 -9.24
C ASP A 321 16.96 11.32 -10.25
N PRO A 322 17.52 12.32 -10.96
CA PRO A 322 16.77 13.10 -11.94
C PRO A 322 16.30 12.28 -13.14
N GLN A 323 16.83 11.07 -13.35
CA GLN A 323 16.34 10.14 -14.38
C GLN A 323 15.10 9.37 -13.97
N VAL A 324 14.73 9.37 -12.68
CA VAL A 324 13.54 8.68 -12.17
C VAL A 324 12.36 9.67 -12.19
N PRO A 325 11.34 9.46 -13.04
CA PRO A 325 10.17 10.32 -13.03
C PRO A 325 9.37 10.18 -11.72
N PRO A 326 8.56 11.19 -11.35
CA PRO A 326 7.63 11.03 -10.25
C PRO A 326 6.58 9.97 -10.56
N ASN A 327 6.05 9.31 -9.52
CA ASN A 327 4.89 8.43 -9.68
C ASN A 327 3.68 9.21 -10.21
N ASP A 328 2.91 8.58 -11.09
CA ASP A 328 1.64 9.08 -11.59
C ASP A 328 0.50 8.18 -11.10
N PRO A 329 -0.14 8.53 -9.97
CA PRO A 329 -1.23 7.73 -9.42
C PRO A 329 -2.52 7.81 -10.25
N GLU A 330 -2.70 8.83 -11.10
CA GLU A 330 -3.90 8.96 -11.94
C GLU A 330 -3.85 7.94 -13.09
N ASP A 331 -2.69 7.80 -13.72
CA ASP A 331 -2.44 6.81 -14.77
C ASP A 331 -1.96 5.44 -14.24
N GLY A 332 -1.83 5.30 -12.92
CA GLY A 332 -1.39 4.08 -12.27
C GLY A 332 0.05 3.68 -12.63
N ILE A 333 0.90 4.66 -12.92
CA ILE A 333 2.31 4.47 -13.25
C ILE A 333 3.15 4.72 -12.00
N ALA A 334 3.96 3.74 -11.61
CA ALA A 334 4.86 3.85 -10.47
C ALA A 334 6.31 3.67 -10.92
N TYR A 335 7.17 4.59 -10.53
CA TYR A 335 8.63 4.55 -10.71
C TYR A 335 9.35 4.29 -9.39
N SER A 336 8.66 4.42 -8.26
CA SER A 336 9.22 4.17 -6.93
C SER A 336 8.18 3.59 -5.99
N HIS A 337 8.63 2.88 -4.97
CA HIS A 337 7.83 2.66 -3.78
C HIS A 337 7.87 3.95 -2.94
N PRO A 338 6.74 4.65 -2.77
CA PRO A 338 6.73 5.92 -2.04
C PRO A 338 7.03 5.66 -0.56
N LEU A 339 8.01 6.38 -0.02
CA LEU A 339 8.32 6.39 1.40
C LEU A 339 7.28 7.26 2.10
N ALA A 340 6.20 6.65 2.57
CA ALA A 340 5.21 7.37 3.36
C ALA A 340 5.63 7.46 4.83
N ALA A 341 5.24 8.54 5.51
CA ALA A 341 5.36 8.66 6.96
C ALA A 341 4.26 7.80 7.64
N GLY A 342 4.43 6.47 7.61
CA GLY A 342 3.46 5.51 8.13
C GLY A 342 4.11 4.43 9.00
N ARG A 343 3.32 3.83 9.90
CA ARG A 343 3.71 2.68 10.72
C ARG A 343 3.91 1.45 9.81
N ALA A 344 4.79 0.53 10.22
CA ALA A 344 4.86 -0.80 9.64
C ALA A 344 3.48 -1.47 9.77
N GLY A 345 2.87 -1.84 8.64
CA GLY A 345 1.51 -2.36 8.64
C GLY A 345 1.44 -3.74 9.29
N THR A 346 0.57 -3.90 10.28
CA THR A 346 0.12 -5.20 10.79
C THR A 346 -0.85 -5.85 9.80
N ALA A 347 -1.24 -7.12 10.05
CA ALA A 347 -2.25 -7.78 9.23
C ALA A 347 -3.56 -6.98 9.18
N ASP A 348 -3.97 -6.39 10.31
CA ASP A 348 -5.22 -5.61 10.42
C ASP A 348 -5.12 -4.25 9.71
N ASP A 349 -3.91 -3.67 9.63
CA ASP A 349 -3.69 -2.40 8.94
C ASP A 349 -3.76 -2.55 7.40
N LEU A 350 -3.55 -3.76 6.88
CA LEU A 350 -3.44 -4.02 5.44
C LEU A 350 -4.61 -4.82 4.87
N ALA A 351 -5.22 -5.70 5.67
CA ALA A 351 -6.29 -6.56 5.22
C ALA A 351 -7.50 -5.75 4.71
N GLY A 352 -7.74 -5.83 3.40
CA GLY A 352 -8.85 -5.12 2.76
C GLY A 352 -8.75 -3.59 2.74
N GLN A 353 -7.59 -3.02 3.09
CA GLN A 353 -7.35 -1.57 3.06
C GLN A 353 -6.68 -1.12 1.75
N LEU A 354 -6.82 0.17 1.41
CA LEU A 354 -6.18 0.84 0.26
C LEU A 354 -4.78 1.38 0.58
N GLU A 355 -4.07 0.83 1.56
CA GLU A 355 -2.73 1.29 1.94
C GLU A 355 -1.63 0.43 1.30
N ARG A 356 -1.15 0.88 0.13
CA ARG A 356 0.01 0.30 -0.59
C ARG A 356 1.31 1.07 -0.36
N GLN A 357 1.48 1.59 0.83
CA GLN A 357 2.71 2.29 1.19
C GLN A 357 3.75 1.26 1.64
N ALA A 358 5.02 1.56 1.39
CA ALA A 358 6.13 0.78 1.90
C ALA A 358 6.98 1.70 2.78
N ALA A 359 7.07 1.40 4.06
CA ALA A 359 8.13 1.91 4.92
C ALA A 359 9.39 1.07 4.73
N CYS A 360 10.56 1.61 5.08
CA CYS A 360 11.81 0.85 5.09
C CYS A 360 11.65 -0.44 5.90
N THR A 361 10.89 -0.39 7.00
CA THR A 361 10.68 -1.54 7.88
C THR A 361 9.65 -2.56 7.42
N ASP A 362 8.87 -2.28 6.38
CA ASP A 362 8.01 -3.31 5.79
C ASP A 362 8.84 -4.39 5.07
N CYS A 363 10.00 -4.00 4.55
CA CYS A 363 10.94 -4.89 3.85
C CYS A 363 12.14 -5.25 4.73
N HIS A 364 12.64 -4.32 5.53
CA HIS A 364 13.87 -4.48 6.32
C HIS A 364 13.58 -4.53 7.81
N ASN A 365 13.93 -5.60 8.49
CA ASN A 365 13.87 -5.61 9.95
C ASN A 365 15.27 -5.40 10.55
N PRO A 366 15.64 -4.18 10.97
CA PRO A 366 16.99 -3.85 11.43
C PRO A 366 17.45 -4.70 12.62
N HIS A 367 16.52 -5.27 13.39
CA HIS A 367 16.85 -6.13 14.53
C HIS A 367 17.20 -7.57 14.14
N THR A 368 17.01 -7.97 12.89
CA THR A 368 17.22 -9.35 12.44
C THR A 368 17.95 -9.48 11.10
N LEU A 369 18.48 -8.39 10.54
CA LEU A 369 19.20 -8.40 9.27
C LEU A 369 20.39 -9.38 9.30
N SER A 370 20.66 -10.01 8.16
CA SER A 370 21.82 -10.89 8.01
C SER A 370 22.46 -10.79 6.63
N GLY A 371 23.68 -11.32 6.54
CA GLY A 371 24.44 -11.40 5.29
C GLY A 371 23.94 -12.47 4.31
N GLN A 372 22.89 -13.21 4.62
CA GLN A 372 22.44 -14.32 3.79
C GLN A 372 22.00 -13.85 2.39
N ARG A 373 22.50 -14.51 1.36
CA ARG A 373 22.03 -14.30 -0.03
C ARG A 373 20.80 -15.18 -0.29
N PRO A 374 19.87 -14.74 -1.14
CA PRO A 374 18.76 -15.57 -1.58
C PRO A 374 19.30 -16.77 -2.40
N SER A 375 18.64 -17.91 -2.26
CA SER A 375 18.96 -19.15 -2.97
C SER A 375 17.72 -19.71 -3.66
N PRO A 376 17.84 -20.28 -4.87
CA PRO A 376 16.70 -20.84 -5.60
C PRO A 376 16.22 -22.14 -4.95
N THR A 377 14.90 -22.37 -5.00
CA THR A 377 14.27 -23.64 -4.61
C THR A 377 13.17 -24.00 -5.63
N SER A 378 12.60 -25.19 -5.50
CA SER A 378 11.43 -25.61 -6.31
C SER A 378 10.16 -24.81 -6.01
N PHE A 379 10.14 -24.03 -4.93
CA PHE A 379 8.99 -23.21 -4.49
C PHE A 379 9.26 -21.71 -4.63
N GLY A 380 10.34 -21.32 -5.32
CA GLY A 380 10.80 -19.94 -5.44
C GLY A 380 12.10 -19.68 -4.70
N TRP A 381 12.53 -18.42 -4.66
CA TRP A 381 13.78 -18.02 -4.02
C TRP A 381 13.60 -17.71 -2.54
N THR A 382 14.50 -18.22 -1.70
CA THR A 382 14.50 -17.90 -0.27
C THR A 382 14.67 -16.39 -0.06
N ALA A 383 14.00 -15.84 0.95
CA ALA A 383 14.17 -14.44 1.32
C ALA A 383 15.65 -14.13 1.63
N ALA A 384 16.15 -13.01 1.12
CA ALA A 384 17.49 -12.54 1.45
C ALA A 384 17.59 -12.19 2.94
N GLY A 385 18.81 -12.21 3.50
CA GLY A 385 19.04 -11.83 4.89
C GLY A 385 18.64 -10.38 5.21
N SER A 386 18.60 -9.51 4.20
CA SER A 386 18.07 -8.15 4.31
C SER A 386 16.56 -8.08 4.52
N LEU A 387 15.84 -9.17 4.25
CA LEU A 387 14.40 -9.32 4.43
C LEU A 387 14.05 -10.24 5.62
N ASN A 388 15.05 -10.70 6.37
CA ASN A 388 14.80 -11.52 7.54
C ASN A 388 13.92 -10.75 8.53
N GLY A 389 12.93 -11.41 9.10
CA GLY A 389 11.97 -10.78 10.04
C GLY A 389 10.92 -9.90 9.39
N ALA A 390 10.86 -9.80 8.06
CA ALA A 390 9.75 -9.17 7.35
C ALA A 390 8.52 -10.08 7.33
N THR A 391 7.33 -9.47 7.38
CA THR A 391 6.05 -10.17 7.21
C THR A 391 5.67 -10.27 5.75
N GLY A 392 4.69 -11.12 5.42
CA GLY A 392 4.22 -11.27 4.04
C GLY A 392 2.92 -12.05 3.93
N VAL A 393 2.62 -12.49 2.71
CA VAL A 393 1.44 -13.29 2.37
C VAL A 393 1.88 -14.55 1.64
N THR A 394 1.36 -15.70 2.06
CA THR A 394 1.72 -17.00 1.47
C THR A 394 0.72 -17.46 0.41
N LEU A 395 1.22 -18.26 -0.54
CA LEU A 395 0.41 -19.11 -1.41
C LEU A 395 -0.13 -20.28 -0.57
N ALA A 396 -1.25 -20.08 0.12
CA ALA A 396 -2.01 -21.14 0.78
C ALA A 396 -3.33 -21.33 0.02
N PRO A 397 -3.99 -22.51 0.11
CA PRO A 397 -5.33 -22.65 -0.44
C PRO A 397 -6.22 -21.57 0.18
N THR A 398 -6.92 -20.84 -0.68
CA THR A 398 -7.75 -19.69 -0.33
C THR A 398 -8.64 -19.96 0.91
N PRO A 399 -8.72 -19.02 1.86
CA PRO A 399 -8.19 -17.66 1.80
C PRO A 399 -6.67 -17.58 2.03
N TYR A 400 -6.03 -16.65 1.35
CA TYR A 400 -4.61 -16.37 1.50
C TYR A 400 -4.31 -15.91 2.93
N ALA A 401 -3.19 -16.37 3.47
CA ALA A 401 -2.85 -16.16 4.88
C ALA A 401 -1.69 -15.19 5.05
N TRP A 402 -1.83 -14.31 6.03
CA TRP A 402 -0.72 -13.52 6.55
C TRP A 402 0.37 -14.44 7.12
N LYS A 403 1.61 -13.98 7.01
CA LYS A 403 2.79 -14.68 7.48
C LYS A 403 3.66 -13.72 8.28
N GLU A 404 3.85 -14.02 9.56
CA GLU A 404 4.68 -13.21 10.48
C GLU A 404 6.16 -13.19 10.10
N LYS A 405 6.63 -14.20 9.37
CA LYS A 405 7.99 -14.28 8.87
C LYS A 405 8.01 -14.93 7.50
N ILE A 406 8.42 -14.18 6.49
CA ILE A 406 8.60 -14.72 5.15
C ILE A 406 9.72 -15.76 5.11
N VAL A 407 9.56 -16.74 4.22
CA VAL A 407 10.54 -17.76 3.87
C VAL A 407 11.01 -17.53 2.44
N TYR A 408 10.11 -17.10 1.56
CA TYR A 408 10.41 -16.80 0.16
C TYR A 408 10.24 -15.31 -0.11
N GLU A 409 11.06 -14.76 -1.00
CA GLU A 409 11.09 -13.33 -1.29
C GLU A 409 9.74 -12.82 -1.85
N TYR A 410 9.07 -13.60 -2.69
CA TYR A 410 7.79 -13.19 -3.28
C TYR A 410 6.69 -12.97 -2.24
N GLU A 411 6.76 -13.62 -1.08
CA GLU A 411 5.75 -13.50 -0.03
C GLU A 411 5.67 -12.06 0.50
N LEU A 412 6.79 -11.33 0.48
CA LEU A 412 6.83 -9.90 0.78
C LEU A 412 6.08 -9.10 -0.29
N CYS A 413 6.33 -9.38 -1.57
CA CYS A 413 5.66 -8.66 -2.66
C CYS A 413 4.14 -8.89 -2.64
N LEU A 414 3.70 -10.10 -2.32
CA LEU A 414 2.28 -10.44 -2.22
C LEU A 414 1.58 -9.68 -1.09
N LYS A 415 2.30 -9.17 -0.08
CA LYS A 415 1.74 -8.31 0.98
C LYS A 415 0.97 -7.12 0.41
N CYS A 416 1.45 -6.52 -0.68
CA CYS A 416 0.85 -5.32 -1.29
C CYS A 416 0.32 -5.54 -2.72
N HIS A 417 0.81 -6.57 -3.41
CA HIS A 417 0.47 -6.83 -4.82
C HIS A 417 -0.57 -7.94 -5.00
N SER A 418 -1.12 -8.49 -3.92
CA SER A 418 -2.19 -9.49 -3.97
C SER A 418 -3.53 -8.96 -3.48
N ALA A 419 -4.59 -9.73 -3.72
CA ALA A 419 -5.93 -9.48 -3.20
C ALA A 419 -6.04 -9.60 -1.65
N PHE A 420 -4.93 -9.84 -0.94
CA PHE A 420 -4.88 -9.65 0.51
C PHE A 420 -5.16 -8.18 0.91
N THR A 421 -4.76 -7.24 0.05
CA THR A 421 -5.09 -5.81 0.14
C THR A 421 -6.16 -5.44 -0.88
N GLN A 422 -6.75 -4.25 -0.76
CA GLN A 422 -7.57 -3.72 -1.84
C GLN A 422 -6.66 -3.32 -3.02
N LEU A 423 -6.85 -3.98 -4.17
CA LEU A 423 -6.14 -3.62 -5.39
C LEU A 423 -6.73 -2.32 -5.98
N PRO A 424 -5.92 -1.30 -6.33
CA PRO A 424 -6.36 -0.16 -7.10
C PRO A 424 -6.95 -0.60 -8.44
N SER A 425 -8.10 -0.04 -8.75
CA SER A 425 -8.77 -0.22 -10.03
C SER A 425 -8.62 1.07 -10.84
N TYR A 426 -8.33 0.92 -12.13
CA TYR A 426 -8.12 2.02 -13.06
C TYR A 426 -9.12 1.94 -14.22
N PRO A 427 -9.55 3.06 -14.81
CA PRO A 427 -10.52 3.02 -15.91
C PRO A 427 -10.03 2.16 -17.09
N ARG A 428 -8.72 2.14 -17.33
CA ARG A 428 -8.10 1.47 -18.47
C ARG A 428 -7.60 0.06 -18.13
N PRO A 429 -7.91 -0.97 -18.94
CA PRO A 429 -7.45 -2.34 -18.68
C PRO A 429 -5.92 -2.50 -18.58
N SER A 430 -5.12 -1.71 -19.30
CA SER A 430 -3.65 -1.71 -19.24
C SER A 430 -3.09 -1.22 -17.90
N GLN A 431 -3.85 -0.38 -17.20
CA GLN A 431 -3.45 0.22 -15.93
C GLN A 431 -3.88 -0.63 -14.73
N GLN A 432 -4.90 -1.47 -14.90
CA GLN A 432 -5.48 -2.34 -13.87
C GLN A 432 -4.45 -3.17 -13.12
N LYS A 433 -4.51 -3.15 -11.79
CA LYS A 433 -3.63 -3.96 -10.94
C LYS A 433 -4.30 -5.30 -10.66
N THR A 434 -3.75 -6.36 -11.23
CA THR A 434 -4.24 -7.73 -11.05
C THR A 434 -3.72 -8.33 -9.76
N ASP A 435 -4.41 -9.37 -9.28
CA ASP A 435 -3.98 -10.14 -8.12
C ASP A 435 -2.72 -10.95 -8.48
N LYS A 436 -1.55 -10.47 -8.02
CA LYS A 436 -0.28 -11.14 -8.33
C LYS A 436 -0.16 -12.51 -7.72
N LEU A 437 -0.96 -12.81 -6.69
CA LEU A 437 -1.00 -14.15 -6.14
C LEU A 437 -1.55 -15.14 -7.17
N VAL A 438 -2.72 -14.83 -7.74
CA VAL A 438 -3.34 -15.65 -8.80
C VAL A 438 -2.44 -15.73 -10.04
N ASP A 439 -1.75 -14.63 -10.36
CA ASP A 439 -0.89 -14.59 -11.54
C ASP A 439 0.35 -15.49 -11.38
N ILE A 440 0.95 -15.58 -10.20
CA ILE A 440 2.21 -16.34 -10.02
C ILE A 440 2.02 -17.75 -9.47
N ASP A 441 0.81 -18.11 -9.02
CA ASP A 441 0.52 -19.44 -8.46
C ASP A 441 0.67 -20.54 -9.53
N PRO A 442 1.67 -21.44 -9.41
CA PRO A 442 1.89 -22.50 -10.39
C PRO A 442 0.77 -23.57 -10.35
N THR A 443 0.06 -23.72 -9.23
CA THR A 443 -1.01 -24.72 -9.07
C THR A 443 -2.29 -24.35 -9.81
N LEU A 444 -2.47 -23.05 -10.09
CA LEU A 444 -3.56 -22.56 -10.91
C LEU A 444 -3.26 -22.67 -12.40
N GLY A 445 -2.20 -23.38 -12.83
CA GLY A 445 -1.99 -23.76 -14.24
C GLY A 445 -1.87 -22.60 -15.23
N GLY A 446 -1.48 -21.40 -14.76
CA GLY A 446 -1.39 -20.20 -15.60
C GLY A 446 -0.13 -19.35 -15.39
N SER A 447 0.68 -19.61 -14.36
CA SER A 447 1.94 -18.90 -14.14
C SER A 447 2.99 -19.34 -15.17
N TYR A 448 3.44 -18.40 -16.01
CA TYR A 448 4.49 -18.64 -17.02
C TYR A 448 5.82 -18.01 -16.63
N HIS A 449 5.82 -16.98 -15.78
CA HIS A 449 7.03 -16.50 -15.12
C HIS A 449 7.16 -17.19 -13.75
N PRO A 450 8.10 -18.14 -13.61
CA PRO A 450 8.13 -19.08 -12.49
C PRO A 450 8.62 -18.43 -11.19
N VAL A 451 7.78 -17.68 -10.48
CA VAL A 451 8.21 -17.00 -9.24
C VAL A 451 8.15 -17.92 -8.02
N ALA A 452 7.04 -18.64 -7.88
CA ALA A 452 6.76 -19.48 -6.72
C ALA A 452 6.79 -20.99 -7.01
N GLY A 453 7.25 -21.34 -8.20
CA GLY A 453 7.42 -22.71 -8.66
C GLY A 453 7.68 -22.76 -10.15
N ALA A 454 7.96 -23.95 -10.67
CA ALA A 454 8.24 -24.14 -12.10
C ALA A 454 7.09 -23.62 -12.97
N GLY A 455 7.44 -23.01 -14.10
CA GLY A 455 6.51 -22.36 -14.99
C GLY A 455 5.71 -23.37 -15.80
N ALA A 456 4.54 -22.94 -16.31
CA ALA A 456 3.75 -23.77 -17.20
C ALA A 456 4.47 -24.03 -18.54
N GLY A 457 4.38 -25.27 -19.04
CA GLY A 457 4.64 -25.58 -20.46
C GLY A 457 6.10 -25.63 -20.90
N GLY A 458 6.94 -26.43 -20.21
CA GLY A 458 8.31 -26.72 -20.66
C GLY A 458 8.38 -27.21 -22.11
N SER A 459 9.32 -26.67 -22.88
CA SER A 459 9.51 -27.01 -24.29
C SER A 459 10.98 -26.93 -24.71
N PRO A 460 11.38 -27.62 -25.79
CA PRO A 460 12.70 -27.43 -26.36
C PRO A 460 12.95 -25.98 -26.80
N GLU A 461 11.93 -25.31 -27.34
CA GLU A 461 12.03 -23.91 -27.80
C GLU A 461 12.26 -22.96 -26.63
N LEU A 462 11.50 -23.11 -25.55
CA LEU A 462 11.66 -22.32 -24.33
C LEU A 462 13.03 -22.59 -23.70
N SER A 463 13.48 -23.84 -23.67
CA SER A 463 14.81 -24.19 -23.15
C SER A 463 15.92 -23.48 -23.93
N ARG A 464 15.83 -23.45 -25.26
CA ARG A 464 16.78 -22.72 -26.11
C ARG A 464 16.69 -21.21 -25.89
N SER A 465 15.47 -20.66 -25.80
CA SER A 465 15.22 -19.25 -25.50
C SER A 465 15.89 -18.83 -24.18
N LEU A 466 15.66 -19.58 -23.10
CA LEU A 466 16.22 -19.27 -21.77
C LEU A 466 17.75 -19.42 -21.72
N SER A 467 18.31 -20.39 -22.46
CA SER A 467 19.77 -20.55 -22.56
C SER A 467 20.46 -19.39 -23.28
N GLY A 468 19.70 -18.59 -24.04
CA GLY A 468 20.19 -17.43 -24.80
C GLY A 468 19.99 -16.08 -24.11
N GLY A 469 19.57 -16.05 -22.83
CA GLY A 469 19.44 -14.82 -22.05
C GLY A 469 20.74 -14.02 -21.98
N THR A 470 20.64 -12.69 -22.01
CA THR A 470 21.78 -11.77 -22.05
C THR A 470 22.44 -11.55 -20.69
N LEU A 471 21.71 -11.82 -19.60
CA LEU A 471 22.19 -11.62 -18.24
C LEU A 471 22.10 -12.91 -17.41
N TRP A 472 20.94 -13.56 -17.39
CA TRP A 472 20.70 -14.78 -16.65
C TRP A 472 20.26 -15.89 -17.61
N GLN A 473 20.96 -17.01 -17.55
CA GLN A 473 20.62 -18.21 -18.32
C GLN A 473 19.86 -19.16 -17.42
N PHE A 474 18.56 -19.22 -17.60
CA PHE A 474 17.67 -20.11 -16.85
C PHE A 474 17.37 -21.39 -17.65
N THR A 475 16.78 -22.36 -16.96
CA THR A 475 16.20 -23.57 -17.51
C THR A 475 14.69 -23.57 -17.24
N THR A 476 13.94 -24.45 -17.89
CA THR A 476 12.49 -24.56 -17.66
C THR A 476 12.13 -25.06 -16.25
N GLY A 477 13.10 -25.55 -15.49
CA GLY A 477 12.91 -25.97 -14.09
C GLY A 477 13.25 -24.88 -13.08
N ASP A 478 13.86 -23.77 -13.50
CA ASP A 478 14.27 -22.70 -12.60
C ASP A 478 13.10 -21.81 -12.20
N THR A 479 13.26 -21.15 -11.07
CA THR A 479 12.41 -20.04 -10.66
C THR A 479 13.12 -18.71 -10.87
N VAL A 480 12.36 -17.65 -11.10
CA VAL A 480 12.83 -16.26 -11.19
C VAL A 480 12.37 -15.48 -9.97
N ARG A 481 13.08 -14.41 -9.64
CA ARG A 481 12.70 -13.51 -8.54
C ARG A 481 11.88 -12.35 -9.07
N CYS A 482 10.98 -11.81 -8.25
CA CYS A 482 10.32 -10.55 -8.56
C CYS A 482 11.35 -9.47 -8.89
N VAL A 483 12.46 -9.41 -8.13
CA VAL A 483 13.51 -8.41 -8.32
C VAL A 483 14.47 -8.69 -9.49
N ASN A 484 14.35 -9.84 -10.17
CA ASN A 484 15.02 -10.00 -11.47
C ASN A 484 14.36 -9.11 -12.54
N CYS A 485 13.08 -8.76 -12.36
CA CYS A 485 12.37 -7.85 -13.25
C CYS A 485 12.11 -6.47 -12.61
N HIS A 486 11.86 -6.44 -11.30
CA HIS A 486 11.49 -5.24 -10.55
C HIS A 486 12.63 -4.81 -9.62
N ALA A 487 13.56 -4.01 -10.11
CA ALA A 487 14.70 -3.55 -9.32
C ALA A 487 15.21 -2.20 -9.81
N ASN A 488 16.13 -1.61 -9.05
CA ASN A 488 16.82 -0.40 -9.46
C ASN A 488 17.59 -0.62 -10.77
N TYR A 489 17.26 0.19 -11.79
CA TYR A 489 17.89 0.16 -13.10
C TYR A 489 19.42 0.34 -13.05
N ARG A 490 19.94 1.02 -12.02
CA ARG A 490 21.38 1.18 -11.78
C ARG A 490 22.10 -0.13 -11.50
N ALA A 491 21.37 -1.19 -11.11
CA ALA A 491 21.97 -2.51 -10.94
C ALA A 491 22.58 -3.06 -12.24
N LEU A 492 22.17 -2.54 -13.41
CA LEU A 492 22.74 -2.93 -14.71
C LEU A 492 23.85 -1.99 -15.20
N SER A 493 24.04 -0.82 -14.60
CA SER A 493 25.01 0.20 -15.08
C SER A 493 26.40 0.09 -14.45
N GLY A 494 26.58 -0.74 -13.42
CA GLY A 494 27.83 -0.87 -12.65
C GLY A 494 28.97 -1.66 -13.31
N GLY A 495 28.86 -2.03 -14.58
CA GLY A 495 29.88 -2.77 -15.34
C GLY A 495 30.02 -4.26 -14.97
N ALA A 496 29.81 -4.62 -13.70
CA ALA A 496 29.59 -6.00 -13.28
C ALA A 496 28.10 -6.34 -13.41
N GLN A 497 27.81 -7.34 -14.25
CA GLN A 497 26.47 -7.90 -14.39
C GLN A 497 26.04 -8.58 -13.06
N PRO A 498 24.88 -8.23 -12.47
CA PRO A 498 24.47 -8.80 -11.20
C PRO A 498 24.13 -10.29 -11.37
N ALA A 499 24.60 -11.12 -10.45
CA ALA A 499 24.18 -12.51 -10.37
C ALA A 499 22.68 -12.58 -10.01
N ALA A 500 21.99 -13.64 -10.43
CA ALA A 500 20.57 -13.83 -10.10
C ALA A 500 20.29 -13.85 -8.59
N SER A 501 21.30 -14.24 -7.78
CA SER A 501 21.28 -14.27 -6.33
C SER A 501 21.69 -12.96 -5.64
N ASP A 502 22.04 -11.91 -6.37
CA ASP A 502 22.47 -10.65 -5.75
C ASP A 502 21.29 -9.92 -5.08
N ARG A 503 21.60 -9.06 -4.11
CA ARG A 503 20.57 -8.29 -3.39
C ARG A 503 20.14 -7.11 -4.25
N LEU A 504 19.13 -7.33 -5.07
CA LEU A 504 18.50 -6.30 -5.90
C LEU A 504 17.39 -5.63 -5.11
N ALA A 505 17.43 -4.31 -4.99
CA ALA A 505 16.44 -3.54 -4.24
C ALA A 505 15.40 -2.92 -5.20
N PRO A 506 14.09 -3.15 -4.98
CA PRO A 506 13.01 -2.57 -5.78
C PRO A 506 12.62 -1.19 -5.25
N HIS A 507 13.57 -0.30 -4.98
CA HIS A 507 13.24 1.01 -4.41
C HIS A 507 12.65 1.97 -5.45
N VAL A 508 13.41 2.16 -6.52
CA VAL A 508 13.11 3.08 -7.62
C VAL A 508 13.57 2.50 -8.94
N SER A 509 13.00 2.94 -10.04
CA SER A 509 13.54 2.76 -11.38
C SER A 509 13.06 3.88 -12.29
N ARG A 510 13.88 4.26 -13.27
CA ARG A 510 13.43 5.15 -14.36
C ARG A 510 12.42 4.48 -15.30
N TYR A 511 12.32 3.16 -15.25
CA TYR A 511 11.37 2.40 -16.05
C TYR A 511 10.07 2.18 -15.26
N PRO A 512 8.90 2.38 -15.88
CA PRO A 512 7.61 2.34 -15.19
C PRO A 512 7.32 0.92 -14.66
N SER A 513 6.59 0.84 -13.55
CA SER A 513 6.38 -0.38 -12.74
C SER A 513 7.66 -0.90 -12.06
N LEU A 514 8.60 0.01 -11.77
CA LEU A 514 9.89 -0.29 -11.13
C LEU A 514 10.72 -1.33 -11.89
N LEU A 515 10.66 -1.36 -13.22
CA LEU A 515 11.35 -2.39 -14.00
C LEU A 515 12.87 -2.15 -14.01
N ILE A 516 13.69 -3.21 -13.94
CA ILE A 516 15.15 -3.09 -13.95
C ILE A 516 15.69 -2.65 -15.32
N ALA A 517 14.94 -2.91 -16.38
CA ALA A 517 15.27 -2.58 -17.76
C ALA A 517 14.00 -2.16 -18.54
N GLU A 518 14.20 -1.59 -19.72
CA GLU A 518 13.11 -1.10 -20.58
C GLU A 518 12.19 -2.24 -21.04
N TYR A 519 10.89 -1.94 -21.05
CA TYR A 519 9.85 -2.77 -21.64
C TYR A 519 8.79 -1.85 -22.24
N GLN A 520 8.91 -1.62 -23.54
CA GLN A 520 8.03 -0.74 -24.27
C GLN A 520 6.59 -1.26 -24.26
N ARG A 521 5.67 -0.38 -23.84
CA ARG A 521 4.22 -0.63 -23.85
C ARG A 521 3.46 0.32 -24.78
N SER A 522 4.11 1.39 -25.23
CA SER A 522 3.51 2.35 -26.16
C SER A 522 3.55 1.82 -27.58
N LEU A 523 2.40 1.84 -28.25
CA LEU A 523 2.28 1.39 -29.63
C LEU A 523 3.15 2.22 -30.57
N LYS A 524 3.62 1.60 -31.65
CA LYS A 524 4.45 2.25 -32.65
C LYS A 524 3.57 2.95 -33.71
N PRO A 525 3.90 4.20 -34.10
CA PRO A 525 3.27 4.83 -35.26
C PRO A 525 3.72 4.15 -36.57
N PRO A 526 2.98 4.37 -37.68
CA PRO A 526 3.30 3.79 -38.98
C PRO A 526 4.60 4.39 -39.51
N SER A 527 5.67 3.60 -39.56
CA SER A 527 6.96 4.06 -40.07
C SER A 527 7.92 2.91 -40.35
N SER A 528 8.67 3.03 -41.46
CA SER A 528 9.83 2.19 -41.78
C SER A 528 11.05 2.41 -40.91
N ALA A 529 11.03 3.44 -40.05
CA ALA A 529 12.09 3.70 -39.10
C ALA A 529 11.85 3.05 -37.72
N ASN A 530 10.72 2.36 -37.53
CA ASN A 530 10.28 1.80 -36.25
C ASN A 530 10.44 0.26 -36.18
N ASP A 531 11.47 -0.27 -36.85
CA ASP A 531 11.84 -1.69 -36.79
C ASP A 531 12.13 -2.16 -35.35
N TYR A 532 12.29 -3.47 -35.21
CA TYR A 532 12.64 -4.08 -33.93
C TYR A 532 13.95 -3.51 -33.39
N ASP A 533 13.88 -2.92 -32.20
CA ASP A 533 15.04 -2.55 -31.41
C ASP A 533 15.09 -3.42 -30.15
N PRO A 534 16.12 -4.28 -29.97
CA PRO A 534 16.25 -5.09 -28.77
C PRO A 534 16.33 -4.24 -27.49
N GLY A 535 16.76 -2.98 -27.58
CA GLY A 535 16.81 -2.04 -26.46
C GLY A 535 15.43 -1.71 -25.88
N GLN A 536 14.37 -1.76 -26.69
CA GLN A 536 12.99 -1.48 -26.27
C GLN A 536 12.36 -2.62 -25.44
N TYR A 537 12.98 -3.81 -25.45
CA TYR A 537 12.49 -5.00 -24.73
C TYR A 537 13.60 -5.66 -23.91
N GLN A 538 14.59 -4.87 -23.50
CA GLN A 538 15.77 -5.35 -22.79
C GLN A 538 15.40 -6.18 -21.54
N LEU A 539 14.30 -5.85 -20.85
CA LEU A 539 13.79 -6.61 -19.71
C LEU A 539 13.60 -8.10 -20.03
N CYS A 540 12.94 -8.41 -21.14
CA CYS A 540 12.68 -9.79 -21.53
C CYS A 540 13.99 -10.51 -21.86
N PHE A 541 14.91 -9.80 -22.51
CA PHE A 541 16.17 -10.37 -22.96
C PHE A 541 17.20 -10.57 -21.86
N LEU A 542 16.95 -10.10 -20.63
CA LEU A 542 17.76 -10.50 -19.48
C LEU A 542 17.73 -12.02 -19.31
N CYS A 543 16.58 -12.66 -19.59
CA CYS A 543 16.35 -14.09 -19.42
C CYS A 543 16.13 -14.85 -20.74
N HIS A 544 15.68 -14.19 -21.79
CA HIS A 544 15.34 -14.81 -23.07
C HIS A 544 16.29 -14.39 -24.19
N SER A 545 16.47 -15.26 -25.18
CA SER A 545 17.22 -14.91 -26.38
C SER A 545 16.50 -13.83 -27.20
N PRO A 546 17.19 -12.77 -27.65
CA PRO A 546 16.64 -11.79 -28.59
C PRO A 546 16.60 -12.30 -30.04
N ALA A 547 17.27 -13.42 -30.32
CA ALA A 547 17.50 -13.88 -31.68
C ALA A 547 16.21 -14.16 -32.50
N PRO A 548 15.11 -14.70 -31.94
CA PRO A 548 13.83 -14.88 -32.66
C PRO A 548 13.18 -13.62 -33.23
N PHE A 549 13.52 -12.46 -32.67
CA PHE A 549 12.80 -11.20 -32.90
C PHE A 549 13.47 -10.33 -33.97
N ALA A 550 14.72 -10.62 -34.31
CA ALA A 550 15.49 -9.87 -35.30
C ALA A 550 15.32 -10.40 -36.73
N ASP A 551 14.74 -11.59 -36.92
CA ASP A 551 14.65 -12.27 -38.21
C ASP A 551 13.25 -12.12 -38.82
N PRO A 552 13.07 -11.28 -39.86
CA PRO A 552 11.77 -10.99 -40.43
C PRO A 552 11.41 -11.91 -41.60
N SER A 553 12.10 -13.04 -41.77
CA SER A 553 11.78 -14.04 -42.79
C SER A 553 10.44 -14.73 -42.54
N GLY A 554 10.05 -14.89 -41.27
CA GLY A 554 8.96 -15.77 -40.87
C GLY A 554 9.36 -17.26 -40.86
N ASP A 555 10.63 -17.56 -41.16
CA ASP A 555 11.14 -18.93 -41.19
C ASP A 555 11.09 -19.56 -39.79
N ARG A 556 10.93 -20.88 -39.77
CA ARG A 556 10.93 -21.62 -38.52
C ARG A 556 12.27 -21.48 -37.80
N ARG A 557 12.21 -21.14 -36.53
CA ARG A 557 13.36 -21.11 -35.64
C ARG A 557 13.23 -22.09 -34.48
N ALA A 558 14.36 -22.56 -34.00
CA ALA A 558 14.40 -23.46 -32.87
C ALA A 558 14.16 -22.70 -31.54
N ASP A 559 14.50 -21.43 -31.43
CA ASP A 559 14.45 -20.66 -30.18
C ASP A 559 13.07 -20.01 -29.90
N THR A 560 12.03 -20.33 -30.66
CA THR A 560 10.66 -19.81 -30.47
C THR A 560 9.60 -20.81 -30.94
N ARG A 561 8.42 -20.77 -30.31
CA ARG A 561 7.22 -21.50 -30.79
C ARG A 561 6.39 -20.70 -31.79
N PHE A 562 6.62 -19.40 -31.88
CA PHE A 562 5.99 -18.52 -32.84
C PHE A 562 7.05 -18.05 -33.84
N PRO A 563 7.04 -18.57 -35.08
CA PRO A 563 8.08 -18.27 -36.08
C PRO A 563 7.97 -16.84 -36.62
N MET A 564 6.79 -16.23 -36.52
CA MET A 564 6.52 -14.90 -37.06
C MET A 564 6.87 -13.74 -36.11
N HIS A 565 7.59 -13.97 -35.01
CA HIS A 565 8.00 -12.90 -34.10
C HIS A 565 8.73 -11.77 -34.83
N GLY A 566 9.82 -12.07 -35.52
CA GLY A 566 10.58 -11.04 -36.21
C GLY A 566 9.82 -10.42 -37.38
N TYR A 567 8.91 -11.14 -38.03
CA TYR A 567 8.03 -10.55 -39.03
C TYR A 567 7.10 -9.48 -38.43
N HIS A 568 6.39 -9.81 -37.35
CA HIS A 568 5.43 -8.88 -36.71
C HIS A 568 6.13 -7.63 -36.15
N LEU A 569 7.38 -7.75 -35.71
CA LEU A 569 8.13 -6.66 -35.11
C LEU A 569 8.90 -5.79 -36.13
N ASN A 570 9.02 -6.20 -37.40
CA ASN A 570 9.82 -5.49 -38.40
C ASN A 570 9.10 -5.17 -39.72
N LYS A 571 8.07 -5.92 -40.12
CA LYS A 571 7.53 -5.85 -41.49
C LYS A 571 6.04 -5.55 -41.61
N LEU A 572 5.29 -5.41 -40.52
CA LEU A 572 3.85 -5.14 -40.63
C LEU A 572 3.55 -3.82 -41.32
N TYR A 573 4.40 -2.80 -41.12
CA TYR A 573 4.17 -1.49 -41.72
C TYR A 573 4.31 -1.51 -43.26
N ASP A 574 5.19 -2.36 -43.82
CA ASP A 574 5.46 -2.45 -45.27
C ASP A 574 4.26 -3.02 -46.04
N GLU A 575 3.47 -3.86 -45.37
CA GLU A 575 2.38 -4.59 -46.02
C GLU A 575 1.03 -3.86 -45.93
N TYR A 576 0.95 -2.79 -45.11
CA TYR A 576 -0.33 -2.16 -44.81
C TYR A 576 -0.24 -0.62 -44.73
N GLU A 577 -0.57 0.06 -45.83
CA GLU A 577 -0.81 1.52 -45.87
C GLU A 577 -2.21 1.94 -45.34
N GLY A 578 -2.91 1.07 -44.59
CA GLY A 578 -4.38 1.15 -44.46
C GLY A 578 -5.01 1.06 -43.06
N SER A 579 -4.26 0.88 -41.97
CA SER A 579 -4.88 0.97 -40.63
C SER A 579 -5.32 2.41 -40.39
N ALA A 580 -6.64 2.64 -40.33
CA ALA A 580 -7.23 3.97 -40.14
C ALA A 580 -7.10 4.48 -38.70
N SER A 581 -6.65 3.63 -37.76
CA SER A 581 -6.50 4.03 -36.36
C SER A 581 -5.18 4.78 -36.16
N LEU A 582 -5.30 6.08 -35.92
CA LEU A 582 -4.19 6.94 -35.50
C LEU A 582 -3.94 6.87 -33.99
N SER A 583 -4.74 6.10 -33.24
CA SER A 583 -4.50 5.95 -31.80
C SER A 583 -3.25 5.11 -31.57
N LEU A 584 -2.44 5.56 -30.62
CA LEU A 584 -1.26 4.86 -30.09
C LEU A 584 -1.50 4.36 -28.66
N ASP A 585 -2.75 4.42 -28.20
CA ASP A 585 -3.15 3.93 -26.88
C ASP A 585 -3.45 2.43 -26.95
N ILE A 586 -2.76 1.63 -26.15
CA ILE A 586 -2.91 0.16 -26.12
C ILE A 586 -4.29 -0.28 -25.60
N ASP A 587 -5.05 0.62 -24.98
CA ASP A 587 -6.41 0.38 -24.53
C ASP A 587 -7.49 0.69 -25.58
N ASP A 588 -7.13 1.40 -26.67
CA ASP A 588 -8.06 1.75 -27.73
C ASP A 588 -8.23 0.57 -28.70
N PRO A 589 -9.47 0.11 -28.96
CA PRO A 589 -9.74 -0.95 -29.94
C PRO A 589 -9.10 -0.66 -31.30
N GLU A 590 -8.41 -1.66 -31.87
CA GLU A 590 -7.70 -1.57 -33.16
C GLU A 590 -6.59 -0.50 -33.24
N ALA A 591 -6.21 0.11 -32.11
CA ALA A 591 -5.07 1.02 -32.07
C ALA A 591 -3.77 0.33 -32.48
N GLY A 592 -2.85 1.14 -33.02
CA GLY A 592 -1.64 0.66 -33.66
C GLY A 592 -1.75 0.68 -35.19
N SER A 593 -0.69 1.19 -35.82
CA SER A 593 -0.54 1.23 -37.28
C SER A 593 0.90 1.00 -37.74
N GLY A 594 1.85 0.80 -36.81
CA GLY A 594 3.22 0.39 -37.11
C GLY A 594 3.46 -1.09 -36.84
N ASN A 595 4.75 -1.47 -36.80
CA ASN A 595 5.16 -2.80 -36.34
C ASN A 595 4.61 -3.09 -34.94
N ALA A 596 4.24 -4.33 -34.70
CA ALA A 596 3.71 -4.75 -33.41
C ALA A 596 4.78 -4.60 -32.31
N ILE A 597 4.34 -4.64 -31.07
CA ILE A 597 5.21 -4.67 -29.89
C ILE A 597 4.91 -5.91 -29.04
N CYS A 598 5.90 -6.37 -28.25
CA CYS A 598 5.72 -7.57 -27.43
C CYS A 598 4.50 -7.49 -26.48
N SER A 599 4.17 -6.30 -25.98
CA SER A 599 3.04 -6.11 -25.05
C SER A 599 1.66 -6.23 -25.71
N GLU A 600 1.56 -6.26 -27.04
CA GLU A 600 0.29 -6.51 -27.74
C GLU A 600 -0.11 -7.98 -27.69
N CYS A 601 0.86 -8.90 -27.69
CA CYS A 601 0.62 -10.35 -27.65
C CYS A 601 0.93 -10.98 -26.28
N HIS A 602 1.78 -10.35 -25.48
CA HIS A 602 2.18 -10.79 -24.15
C HIS A 602 1.76 -9.76 -23.08
N PHE A 603 0.51 -9.32 -23.14
CA PHE A 603 -0.10 -8.48 -22.14
C PHE A 603 -0.17 -9.20 -20.78
N ARG A 604 0.03 -8.47 -19.66
CA ARG A 604 0.05 -9.05 -18.30
C ARG A 604 0.94 -10.30 -18.19
N ILE A 605 2.22 -10.12 -18.53
CA ILE A 605 3.27 -11.14 -18.65
C ILE A 605 3.39 -12.19 -17.53
N HIS A 606 2.83 -12.01 -16.32
CA HIS A 606 2.99 -13.03 -15.28
C HIS A 606 2.20 -14.31 -15.60
N SER A 607 1.02 -14.16 -16.21
CA SER A 607 0.07 -15.25 -16.42
C SER A 607 -1.07 -14.87 -17.35
N THR A 608 -1.69 -15.87 -17.96
CA THR A 608 -2.92 -15.70 -18.74
C THR A 608 -4.17 -15.60 -17.85
N ARG A 609 -4.11 -15.96 -16.56
CA ARG A 609 -5.28 -16.01 -15.65
C ARG A 609 -5.99 -14.68 -15.53
N SER A 610 -5.22 -13.62 -15.45
CA SER A 610 -5.74 -12.26 -15.40
C SER A 610 -5.77 -11.64 -16.79
N ALA A 611 -6.07 -12.37 -17.86
CA ALA A 611 -6.24 -11.75 -19.17
C ALA A 611 -7.31 -10.64 -19.18
N ALA A 612 -7.11 -9.60 -20.01
CA ALA A 612 -8.13 -8.59 -20.26
C ALA A 612 -9.36 -9.23 -20.91
N ASN A 613 -9.11 -10.10 -21.90
CA ASN A 613 -10.13 -10.90 -22.57
C ASN A 613 -10.23 -12.28 -21.91
N PRO A 614 -11.43 -12.72 -21.47
CA PRO A 614 -11.58 -14.03 -20.85
C PRO A 614 -11.17 -15.23 -21.73
N GLY A 615 -11.24 -15.09 -23.06
CA GLY A 615 -10.84 -16.12 -24.03
C GLY A 615 -9.35 -16.47 -23.93
N ASP A 616 -8.50 -15.48 -23.66
CA ASP A 616 -7.06 -15.61 -23.67
C ASP A 616 -6.52 -16.37 -22.46
N ARG A 617 -7.35 -16.59 -21.43
CA ARG A 617 -6.97 -17.28 -20.19
C ARG A 617 -6.45 -18.69 -20.42
N ASN A 618 -6.86 -19.31 -21.53
CA ASN A 618 -6.49 -20.67 -21.90
C ASN A 618 -5.42 -20.74 -22.99
N ASN A 619 -4.92 -19.60 -23.48
CA ASN A 619 -3.86 -19.59 -24.46
C ASN A 619 -2.57 -20.16 -23.87
N SER A 620 -1.82 -20.86 -24.71
CA SER A 620 -0.51 -21.42 -24.34
C SER A 620 0.62 -20.42 -24.54
N GLY A 621 1.74 -20.60 -23.83
CA GLY A 621 2.97 -19.84 -24.10
C GLY A 621 2.88 -18.35 -23.73
N LEU A 622 2.10 -18.02 -22.70
CA LEU A 622 1.89 -16.66 -22.21
C LEU A 622 1.30 -15.69 -23.27
N VAL A 623 0.54 -16.21 -24.24
CA VAL A 623 -0.18 -15.33 -25.17
C VAL A 623 -1.42 -14.79 -24.48
N ASN A 624 -1.43 -13.50 -24.21
CA ASN A 624 -2.52 -12.77 -23.58
C ASN A 624 -2.57 -11.43 -24.31
N PHE A 625 -3.64 -11.21 -25.05
CA PHE A 625 -3.67 -10.10 -25.98
C PHE A 625 -4.03 -8.81 -25.26
N ALA A 626 -3.42 -7.72 -25.72
CA ALA A 626 -3.74 -6.39 -25.23
C ALA A 626 -5.17 -5.98 -25.65
N PRO A 627 -5.78 -5.00 -24.95
CA PRO A 627 -7.16 -4.59 -25.25
C PRO A 627 -7.37 -4.04 -26.67
N ASN A 628 -6.33 -3.50 -27.32
CA ASN A 628 -6.39 -3.06 -28.70
C ASN A 628 -6.53 -4.22 -29.71
N VAL A 629 -6.22 -5.46 -29.31
CA VAL A 629 -6.38 -6.66 -30.14
C VAL A 629 -7.77 -7.24 -29.90
N LEU A 630 -8.57 -7.29 -30.96
CA LEU A 630 -9.98 -7.64 -30.88
C LEU A 630 -10.26 -9.07 -31.35
N PRO A 631 -11.41 -9.64 -30.98
CA PRO A 631 -12.00 -10.78 -31.68
C PRO A 631 -11.99 -10.61 -33.20
N ASP A 632 -11.69 -11.68 -33.94
CA ASP A 632 -12.04 -11.72 -35.37
C ASP A 632 -13.58 -11.74 -35.47
N PRO A 633 -14.23 -10.77 -36.15
CA PRO A 633 -15.68 -10.70 -36.28
C PRO A 633 -16.33 -11.97 -36.83
N GLU A 634 -15.62 -12.73 -37.66
CA GLU A 634 -16.14 -13.97 -38.26
C GLU A 634 -16.16 -15.16 -37.29
N SER A 635 -15.33 -15.11 -36.25
CA SER A 635 -15.13 -16.23 -35.33
C SER A 635 -16.10 -16.26 -34.13
N GLY A 636 -16.73 -15.12 -33.80
CA GLY A 636 -17.68 -14.98 -32.70
C GLY A 636 -17.12 -15.21 -31.29
N GLY A 637 -15.80 -15.43 -31.14
CA GLY A 637 -15.10 -15.66 -29.87
C GLY A 637 -13.99 -14.63 -29.62
N GLY A 638 -13.46 -14.56 -28.39
CA GLY A 638 -12.33 -13.69 -28.03
C GLY A 638 -11.08 -13.91 -28.92
N PRO A 639 -10.10 -12.98 -28.92
CA PRO A 639 -8.80 -13.22 -29.55
C PRO A 639 -8.24 -14.57 -29.11
N LEU A 640 -7.82 -15.40 -30.08
CA LEU A 640 -7.44 -16.77 -29.78
C LEU A 640 -6.12 -17.13 -30.43
N TRP A 641 -5.23 -17.72 -29.63
CA TRP A 641 -4.05 -18.41 -30.12
C TRP A 641 -4.22 -19.92 -29.93
N GLN A 642 -4.25 -20.65 -31.04
CA GLN A 642 -4.28 -22.11 -31.03
C GLN A 642 -2.90 -22.66 -31.43
N PRO A 643 -2.13 -23.27 -30.52
CA PRO A 643 -0.91 -23.94 -30.91
C PRO A 643 -1.23 -25.17 -31.77
N ASN A 644 -0.41 -25.45 -32.78
CA ASN A 644 -0.49 -26.68 -33.52
C ASN A 644 0.14 -27.82 -32.70
N LEU A 645 -0.69 -28.76 -32.27
CA LEU A 645 -0.24 -29.89 -31.46
C LEU A 645 0.61 -30.89 -32.24
N GLN A 646 0.52 -30.91 -33.57
CA GLN A 646 1.27 -31.82 -34.45
C GLN A 646 2.64 -31.26 -34.81
N THR A 647 2.75 -29.93 -34.93
CA THR A 647 4.01 -29.22 -35.15
C THR A 647 4.14 -28.12 -34.10
N PRO A 648 4.75 -28.40 -32.93
CA PRO A 648 4.79 -27.50 -31.76
C PRO A 648 5.44 -26.11 -31.97
N ALA A 649 5.99 -25.86 -33.16
CA ALA A 649 6.55 -24.59 -33.60
C ALA A 649 5.61 -23.83 -34.58
N SER A 650 4.35 -24.23 -34.68
CA SER A 650 3.32 -23.50 -35.42
C SER A 650 2.05 -23.34 -34.57
N GLY A 651 1.15 -22.49 -35.04
CA GLY A 651 -0.17 -22.31 -34.47
C GLY A 651 -1.02 -21.46 -35.41
N SER A 652 -2.16 -21.01 -34.94
CA SER A 652 -3.02 -20.08 -35.67
C SER A 652 -3.59 -19.03 -34.73
N CYS A 653 -3.67 -17.80 -35.24
CA CYS A 653 -4.38 -16.71 -34.58
C CYS A 653 -5.78 -16.58 -35.19
N THR A 654 -6.76 -16.38 -34.31
CA THR A 654 -8.10 -15.93 -34.67
C THR A 654 -8.39 -14.63 -33.93
N LEU A 655 -8.12 -13.49 -34.56
CA LEU A 655 -8.14 -12.15 -33.95
C LEU A 655 -8.19 -11.04 -35.01
N LEU A 656 -8.47 -9.81 -34.59
CA LEU A 656 -8.36 -8.58 -35.38
C LEU A 656 -7.25 -7.71 -34.77
N CYS A 657 -6.19 -7.44 -35.53
CA CYS A 657 -5.04 -6.65 -35.09
C CYS A 657 -4.72 -5.58 -36.14
N HIS A 658 -4.61 -4.32 -35.72
CA HIS A 658 -4.38 -3.16 -36.60
C HIS A 658 -5.38 -3.10 -37.77
N GLY A 659 -6.65 -3.46 -37.50
CA GLY A 659 -7.71 -3.53 -38.51
C GLY A 659 -7.62 -4.73 -39.47
N GLN A 660 -6.68 -5.65 -39.29
CA GLN A 660 -6.52 -6.85 -40.11
C GLN A 660 -7.06 -8.11 -39.42
N PRO A 661 -8.07 -8.79 -40.02
CA PRO A 661 -8.56 -10.05 -39.49
C PRO A 661 -7.58 -11.18 -39.78
N HIS A 662 -7.20 -11.90 -38.73
CA HIS A 662 -6.55 -13.20 -38.79
C HIS A 662 -7.65 -14.24 -38.55
N SER A 663 -8.05 -14.98 -39.58
CA SER A 663 -9.09 -16.01 -39.48
C SER A 663 -8.49 -17.38 -39.71
N GLY A 664 -8.03 -18.03 -38.64
CA GLY A 664 -7.51 -19.39 -38.71
C GLY A 664 -6.30 -19.54 -39.64
N TRP A 665 -5.56 -18.46 -39.87
CA TRP A 665 -4.30 -18.50 -40.60
C TRP A 665 -3.35 -19.38 -39.80
N GLY A 666 -3.24 -20.63 -40.24
CA GLY A 666 -2.18 -21.51 -39.78
C GLY A 666 -0.88 -20.87 -40.18
N TYR A 667 -0.03 -20.55 -39.21
CA TYR A 667 1.37 -20.24 -39.44
C TYR A 667 2.08 -21.57 -39.73
N GLN A 668 1.68 -22.25 -40.81
CA GLN A 668 2.27 -23.47 -41.34
C GLN A 668 3.04 -23.14 -42.61
N ASP A 669 4.21 -23.80 -42.72
CA ASP A 669 5.02 -24.03 -43.92
C ASP A 669 5.26 -22.87 -44.89
#